data_AF-A0A6G4APS9-F1
#
_entry.id   AF-A0A6G4APS9-F1
#
_cell.length_a   1.000
_cell.length_b   1.000
_cell.length_c   1.000
_cell.angle_alpha   90.00
_cell.angle_beta   90.00
_cell.angle_gamma   90.00
#
_symmetry.space_group_name_H-M   'P 1'
#
loop_
_entity.id
_entity.type
_entity.pdbx_description
1 polymer ?
#
loop_
_entity_poly.entity_id
_entity_poly.type
_entity_poly.pdbx_seq_one_letter_code
_entity_poly.pdbx_strand_id
1 'polypeptide(L)'
;MKSPRVPLFRTAAALATLALGAAAVPAVSQTARAATKTQAAAEAQWIDRATVVWKVEHTAATAEELRAADGGGTLRLAPAALTDAQKAAYPHLADRPAYRLDPRDRGKAATALRGPLTAVQRAADDRDHVLHRTGVQIPGVLDDLYAERARRARLGPVFHGGRPTLSVWAPTAQNVSLDLDGRTVAMRRDPGSGVWSVTGSPDWRDKPYRYRVRVWAPSVGKTVTNEVTDPYSTALTADSARSLVTDLADPRLAPAGWASLKKPKAVPLRDARIQELQIRDFSIADRTSAHPGQYLAFTDRGSDGMRHLTRLARSGTSYVHLLPAFDFGTVPERRSDQARPGCELAALPADSDQQQKCVAGTAGRDGYNWGYDPLHYTVPEGSYASAPDGPARTREFRQMVRGLAHAGLRTVMDVVYNHTVAAGQDDKSVLDRIVPGYYQRLLDDGSVATSTCCPGTAPEHAMMGKLVVDSIVTWAREYKVDGFRFDLMGHHPKANILAVRKALDALTPAKDGVDGKSIILYGEGWNFGEAADDARFVQATQRNMAGTGIATFSDRARDAVRGGGPFDEDPRVQGFASGLFTDPNGSPANGGRDEQRARLLHAQDLIKVGLSGNLAEYTFTDTGGRRIKGSEVDYNGSPAGYAAAPGDALAYADAHDNETLYDALAYKLPAATSAADRARAQVVALATATLSQGPALSQAGTDLLRSKSLDRNSFDSGDWFNAIHWACEDGNGFGRGLPPAADNEPKWPYAKPLLTNPAVRPGCAEITGASAAYRELLRIRTTEKAFSQTTAEGVQRALSFPLSGTGETPGVITMRLGALVVVFNATPSRQSQTVPALAGTPYALHPVQAHGADATVRTSGYGRATGTFTVPGRTVAVFTASGAVGR
;
A
#
# COMPACT_ATOMS: atom_id res chain seq x y z
N MET A 1 71.80 23.81 23.57
CA MET A 1 70.79 24.02 22.51
C MET A 1 70.12 22.67 22.23
N LYS A 2 68.95 22.45 22.82
CA LYS A 2 68.15 21.20 22.83
C LYS A 2 67.24 21.20 21.59
N SER A 3 66.80 20.13 20.93
CA SER A 3 66.96 18.67 20.93
C SER A 3 66.26 18.16 19.64
N PRO A 4 66.64 17.03 19.04
CA PRO A 4 65.87 16.33 18.00
C PRO A 4 64.92 15.29 18.62
N ARG A 5 63.88 14.82 17.91
CA ARG A 5 63.28 13.46 18.07
C ARG A 5 62.09 13.15 17.12
N VAL A 6 62.30 12.13 16.29
CA VAL A 6 61.48 10.93 16.00
C VAL A 6 60.00 10.92 16.45
N PRO A 7 59.04 10.49 15.60
CA PRO A 7 57.79 9.93 16.07
C PRO A 7 57.84 8.40 16.16
N LEU A 8 57.44 7.90 17.34
CA LEU A 8 57.19 6.49 17.64
C LEU A 8 55.94 5.99 16.91
N PHE A 9 56.00 4.74 16.46
CA PHE A 9 54.83 3.87 16.27
C PHE A 9 54.05 3.73 17.57
N ARG A 10 52.75 4.05 17.56
CA ARG A 10 51.75 3.42 18.44
C ARG A 10 50.45 3.22 17.67
N THR A 11 50.11 1.95 17.54
CA THR A 11 48.79 1.38 17.26
C THR A 11 47.73 1.99 18.18
N ALA A 12 46.68 2.53 17.58
CA ALA A 12 45.41 2.78 18.26
C ALA A 12 44.29 2.37 17.30
N ALA A 13 43.55 1.33 17.71
CA ALA A 13 42.36 0.86 17.05
C ALA A 13 41.31 1.98 17.01
N ALA A 14 40.94 2.42 15.81
CA ALA A 14 39.78 3.26 15.61
C ALA A 14 38.55 2.35 15.54
N LEU A 15 37.75 2.31 16.62
CA LEU A 15 36.35 1.96 16.53
C LEU A 15 35.66 3.03 15.68
N ALA A 16 35.40 2.72 14.41
CA ALA A 16 34.46 3.47 13.59
C ALA A 16 33.05 2.96 13.90
N THR A 17 32.33 3.68 14.76
CA THR A 17 30.87 3.64 14.83
C THR A 17 30.32 4.13 13.48
N LEU A 18 30.01 3.19 12.58
CA LEU A 18 29.14 3.43 11.43
C LEU A 18 27.73 3.66 11.97
N ALA A 19 27.27 4.91 11.86
CA ALA A 19 25.88 5.25 12.06
C ALA A 19 25.02 4.46 11.05
N LEU A 20 24.07 3.68 11.58
CA LEU A 20 23.01 3.07 10.79
C LEU A 20 22.20 4.19 10.11
N GLY A 21 22.37 4.34 8.81
CA GLY A 21 21.50 5.17 7.99
C GLY A 21 20.16 4.46 7.84
N ALA A 22 19.16 4.88 8.60
CA ALA A 22 17.77 4.62 8.28
C ALA A 22 17.52 5.19 6.87
N ALA A 23 17.11 4.31 5.95
CA ALA A 23 16.76 4.69 4.59
C ALA A 23 15.60 5.70 4.64
N ALA A 24 15.93 6.97 4.44
CA ALA A 24 14.95 8.02 4.26
C ALA A 24 14.27 7.81 2.91
N VAL A 25 12.98 7.47 2.92
CA VAL A 25 12.11 7.66 1.77
C VAL A 25 12.17 9.16 1.43
N PRO A 26 12.73 9.58 0.28
CA PRO A 26 12.79 10.99 -0.03
C PRO A 26 11.37 11.46 -0.30
N ALA A 27 10.96 12.49 0.44
CA ALA A 27 9.69 13.16 0.22
C ALA A 27 9.59 13.57 -1.26
N VAL A 28 8.59 13.03 -1.96
CA VAL A 28 8.20 13.49 -3.29
C VAL A 28 7.92 14.98 -3.15
N SER A 29 8.68 15.78 -3.90
CA SER A 29 8.46 17.22 -4.01
C SER A 29 7.23 17.47 -4.87
N GLN A 30 6.05 17.10 -4.35
CA GLN A 30 4.89 17.96 -4.61
C GLN A 30 5.31 19.30 -4.04
N THR A 31 5.20 20.35 -4.85
CA THR A 31 5.35 21.73 -4.37
C THR A 31 4.61 21.84 -3.06
N ALA A 32 5.37 21.84 -1.95
CA ALA A 32 4.82 22.00 -0.63
C ALA A 32 4.07 23.31 -0.72
N ARG A 33 2.74 23.24 -0.77
CA ARG A 33 1.89 24.42 -0.65
C ARG A 33 2.35 25.01 0.67
N ALA A 34 3.08 26.12 0.57
CA ALA A 34 3.92 26.62 1.64
C ALA A 34 3.11 26.55 2.94
N ALA A 35 3.57 25.72 3.89
CA ALA A 35 2.94 25.62 5.19
C ALA A 35 2.77 27.06 5.68
N THR A 36 1.52 27.50 5.80
CA THR A 36 1.20 28.84 6.27
C THR A 36 1.85 28.98 7.64
N LYS A 37 2.99 29.70 7.66
CA LYS A 37 3.69 30.12 8.87
C LYS A 37 2.73 31.01 9.66
N THR A 38 1.90 30.44 10.52
CA THR A 38 1.12 31.18 11.54
C THR A 38 0.44 30.28 12.59
N GLN A 39 0.79 28.99 12.71
CA GLN A 39 0.33 28.21 13.87
C GLN A 39 1.32 28.38 15.03
N ALA A 40 0.84 28.85 16.18
CA ALA A 40 1.62 28.81 17.41
C ALA A 40 1.84 27.34 17.82
N ALA A 41 3.04 27.00 18.27
CA ALA A 41 3.36 25.64 18.71
C ALA A 41 2.38 25.16 19.80
N ALA A 42 2.11 23.86 19.83
CA ALA A 42 1.29 23.18 20.82
C ALA A 42 2.06 22.02 21.45
N GLU A 43 2.88 22.33 22.44
CA GLU A 43 3.87 21.43 23.04
C GLU A 43 3.38 20.77 24.34
N ALA A 44 2.22 21.17 24.84
CA ALA A 44 1.53 20.50 25.94
C ALA A 44 0.53 19.48 25.39
N GLN A 45 0.45 18.29 25.99
CA GLN A 45 -0.45 17.21 25.56
C GLN A 45 -1.36 16.80 26.71
N TRP A 46 -2.67 16.99 26.56
CA TRP A 46 -3.69 16.59 27.53
C TRP A 46 -4.13 15.16 27.23
N ILE A 47 -3.54 14.19 27.94
CA ILE A 47 -3.58 12.77 27.57
C ILE A 47 -4.76 11.98 28.19
N ASP A 48 -5.37 12.50 29.26
CA ASP A 48 -6.63 12.01 29.84
C ASP A 48 -7.25 13.09 30.76
N ARG A 49 -8.44 12.86 31.34
CA ARG A 49 -9.15 13.84 32.20
C ARG A 49 -8.35 14.39 33.39
N ALA A 50 -7.26 13.73 33.78
CA ALA A 50 -6.50 14.06 34.96
C ALA A 50 -5.04 14.45 34.67
N THR A 51 -4.49 14.19 33.48
CA THR A 51 -3.05 14.35 33.22
C THR A 51 -2.73 15.16 31.96
N VAL A 52 -1.83 16.12 32.11
CA VAL A 52 -1.19 16.89 31.04
C VAL A 52 0.30 16.58 31.04
N VAL A 53 0.87 16.26 29.89
CA VAL A 53 2.31 16.12 29.68
C VAL A 53 2.82 17.40 29.03
N TRP A 54 3.89 17.99 29.55
CA TRP A 54 4.42 19.23 29.00
C TRP A 54 5.93 19.32 29.23
N LYS A 55 6.70 19.66 28.18
CA LYS A 55 8.18 19.75 28.21
C LYS A 55 8.68 21.01 28.92
N VAL A 56 8.16 21.28 30.11
CA VAL A 56 8.56 22.36 31.01
C VAL A 56 8.74 21.74 32.38
N GLU A 57 9.81 22.12 33.08
CA GLU A 57 10.12 21.64 34.43
C GLU A 57 9.43 22.51 35.48
N HIS A 58 8.92 21.88 36.54
CA HIS A 58 8.35 22.58 37.68
C HIS A 58 9.43 22.98 38.68
N THR A 59 9.30 24.17 39.26
CA THR A 59 10.11 24.62 40.40
C THR A 59 9.21 25.24 41.47
N ALA A 60 9.72 25.43 42.69
CA ALA A 60 8.99 26.14 43.74
C ALA A 60 8.62 27.59 43.38
N ALA A 61 9.27 28.18 42.37
CA ALA A 61 9.01 29.52 41.87
C ALA A 61 8.06 29.55 40.66
N THR A 62 7.52 28.41 40.22
CA THR A 62 6.62 28.33 39.07
C THR A 62 5.25 27.76 39.43
N ALA A 63 4.25 28.14 38.63
CA ALA A 63 2.93 27.53 38.66
C ALA A 63 2.47 27.24 37.23
N GLU A 64 1.98 26.02 37.01
CA GLU A 64 1.48 25.55 35.71
C GLU A 64 -0.05 25.51 35.71
N GLU A 65 -0.65 25.94 34.60
CA GLU A 65 -2.09 25.98 34.43
C GLU A 65 -2.50 25.85 32.97
N LEU A 66 -3.70 25.33 32.74
CA LEU A 66 -4.39 25.49 31.46
C LEU A 66 -5.29 26.72 31.53
N ARG A 67 -5.20 27.60 30.54
CA ARG A 67 -6.11 28.73 30.36
C ARG A 67 -7.03 28.45 29.18
N ALA A 68 -8.32 28.36 29.48
CA ALA A 68 -9.37 28.21 28.50
C ALA A 68 -10.22 29.48 28.41
N ALA A 69 -10.45 29.97 27.19
CA ALA A 69 -11.38 31.08 26.95
C ALA A 69 -12.85 30.60 26.95
N ASP A 70 -13.78 31.48 26.61
CA ASP A 70 -15.21 31.17 26.39
C ASP A 70 -15.90 30.41 27.56
N GLY A 71 -15.54 30.77 28.80
CA GLY A 71 -16.12 30.19 30.01
C GLY A 71 -15.43 28.93 30.53
N GLY A 72 -14.32 28.49 29.92
CA GLY A 72 -13.50 27.38 30.43
C GLY A 72 -12.65 27.74 31.66
N GLY A 73 -12.23 29.00 31.76
CA GLY A 73 -11.48 29.54 32.90
C GLY A 73 -10.08 28.93 33.05
N THR A 74 -9.50 29.10 34.25
CA THR A 74 -8.21 28.50 34.60
C THR A 74 -8.41 27.11 35.21
N LEU A 75 -7.64 26.14 34.74
CA LEU A 75 -7.53 24.81 35.32
C LEU A 75 -6.12 24.61 35.88
N ARG A 76 -6.02 24.39 37.19
CA ARG A 76 -4.72 24.29 37.87
C ARG A 76 -4.07 22.94 37.64
N LEU A 77 -2.76 22.97 37.46
CA LEU A 77 -1.92 21.79 37.30
C LEU A 77 -0.97 21.67 38.50
N ALA A 78 -0.73 20.43 38.95
CA ALA A 78 0.26 20.12 39.98
C ALA A 78 1.23 19.06 39.44
N PRO A 79 2.53 19.12 39.77
CA PRO A 79 3.50 18.11 39.31
C PRO A 79 3.06 16.69 39.64
N ALA A 80 3.28 15.76 38.71
CA ALA A 80 2.93 14.36 38.83
C ALA A 80 3.89 13.47 38.02
N ALA A 81 3.77 12.16 38.22
CA ALA A 81 4.41 11.17 37.36
C ALA A 81 3.36 10.46 36.50
N LEU A 82 3.76 10.04 35.30
CA LEU A 82 2.97 9.12 34.48
C LEU A 82 2.90 7.74 35.14
N THR A 83 1.70 7.16 35.13
CA THR A 83 1.47 5.76 35.51
C THR A 83 2.02 4.82 34.43
N ASP A 84 2.30 3.57 34.79
CA ASP A 84 2.79 2.57 33.82
C ASP A 84 1.81 2.36 32.65
N ALA A 85 0.51 2.42 32.92
CA ALA A 85 -0.53 2.35 31.88
C ALA A 85 -0.46 3.54 30.91
N GLN A 86 -0.21 4.76 31.42
CA GLN A 86 -0.03 5.94 30.57
C GLN A 86 1.26 5.86 29.75
N LYS A 87 2.37 5.39 30.35
CA LYS A 87 3.63 5.19 29.62
C LYS A 87 3.48 4.14 28.51
N ALA A 88 2.74 3.07 28.76
CA ALA A 88 2.44 2.06 27.76
C ALA A 88 1.52 2.56 26.64
N ALA A 89 0.56 3.43 26.95
CA ALA A 89 -0.35 4.04 25.97
C ALA A 89 0.31 5.16 25.14
N TYR A 90 1.29 5.86 25.72
CA TYR A 90 2.00 6.98 25.10
C TYR A 90 3.52 6.83 25.29
N PRO A 91 4.17 5.82 24.67
CA PRO A 91 5.60 5.53 24.87
C PRO A 91 6.51 6.72 24.56
N HIS A 92 6.24 7.46 23.47
CA HIS A 92 6.94 8.71 23.13
C HIS A 92 6.91 9.80 24.21
N LEU A 93 6.01 9.72 25.19
CA LEU A 93 5.86 10.67 26.30
C LEU A 93 6.40 10.15 27.64
N ALA A 94 6.87 8.90 27.70
CA ALA A 94 7.08 8.17 28.96
C ALA A 94 8.03 8.86 29.95
N ASP A 95 9.03 9.59 29.42
CA ASP A 95 10.08 10.28 30.17
C ASP A 95 9.88 11.80 30.26
N ARG A 96 8.70 12.30 29.88
CA ARG A 96 8.41 13.74 29.90
C ARG A 96 7.78 14.18 31.23
N PRO A 97 7.99 15.45 31.66
CA PRO A 97 7.29 15.98 32.83
C PRO A 97 5.78 15.90 32.68
N ALA A 98 5.10 15.47 33.74
CA ALA A 98 3.66 15.31 33.78
C ALA A 98 3.05 16.12 34.91
N TYR A 99 1.82 16.53 34.69
CA TYR A 99 1.08 17.39 35.58
C TYR A 99 -0.33 16.86 35.75
N ARG A 100 -0.79 16.79 36.99
CA ARG A 100 -2.13 16.38 37.35
C ARG A 100 -3.06 17.59 37.44
N LEU A 101 -4.20 17.49 36.79
CA LEU A 101 -5.30 18.44 36.90
C LEU A 101 -5.90 18.41 38.31
N ASP A 102 -6.02 19.59 38.92
CA ASP A 102 -6.64 19.76 40.24
C ASP A 102 -8.06 19.16 40.23
N PRO A 103 -8.41 18.28 41.19
CA PRO A 103 -9.73 17.66 41.27
C PRO A 103 -10.89 18.65 41.23
N ARG A 104 -10.70 19.87 41.74
CA ARG A 104 -11.72 20.95 41.74
C ARG A 104 -12.00 21.51 40.35
N ASP A 105 -11.06 21.38 39.42
CA ASP A 105 -11.16 21.92 38.06
C ASP A 105 -11.55 20.86 37.02
N ARG A 106 -11.54 19.55 37.37
CA ARG A 106 -11.86 18.45 36.44
C ARG A 106 -13.23 18.58 35.78
N GLY A 107 -14.24 19.10 36.49
CA GLY A 107 -15.57 19.33 35.94
C GLY A 107 -15.61 20.36 34.81
N LYS A 108 -14.58 21.18 34.64
CA LYS A 108 -14.47 22.20 33.60
C LYS A 108 -13.90 21.66 32.28
N ALA A 109 -13.35 20.45 32.27
CA ALA A 109 -12.62 19.92 31.11
C ALA A 109 -13.47 19.91 29.83
N ALA A 110 -14.71 19.42 29.90
CA ALA A 110 -15.60 19.37 28.74
C ALA A 110 -15.93 20.76 28.17
N THR A 111 -15.99 21.80 29.01
CA THR A 111 -16.18 23.19 28.56
C THR A 111 -14.89 23.77 27.98
N ALA A 112 -13.75 23.54 28.63
CA ALA A 112 -12.45 24.04 28.23
C ALA A 112 -12.03 23.55 26.82
N LEU A 113 -12.42 22.34 26.43
CA LEU A 113 -12.10 21.73 25.15
C LEU A 113 -12.87 22.31 23.94
N ARG A 114 -13.81 23.24 24.16
CA ARG A 114 -14.67 23.79 23.10
C ARG A 114 -14.25 25.18 22.62
N GLY A 115 -13.13 25.71 23.12
CA GLY A 115 -12.62 27.04 22.79
C GLY A 115 -11.09 27.09 22.76
N PRO A 116 -10.51 28.30 22.65
CA PRO A 116 -9.06 28.50 22.76
C PRO A 116 -8.52 27.92 24.07
N LEU A 117 -7.47 27.09 23.96
CA LEU A 117 -6.83 26.41 25.07
C LEU A 117 -5.31 26.60 25.00
N THR A 118 -4.71 27.07 26.09
CA THR A 118 -3.25 27.29 26.19
C THR A 118 -2.72 26.72 27.50
N ALA A 119 -1.53 26.12 27.47
CA ALA A 119 -0.76 25.81 28.66
C ALA A 119 0.13 27.01 29.00
N VAL A 120 0.16 27.38 30.28
CA VAL A 120 0.91 28.53 30.79
C VAL A 120 1.71 28.11 32.01
N GLN A 121 2.99 28.46 32.02
CA GLN A 121 3.83 28.47 33.20
C GLN A 121 4.09 29.92 33.53
N ARG A 122 3.84 30.28 34.78
CA ARG A 122 4.03 31.64 35.30
C ARG A 122 4.87 31.61 36.55
N ALA A 123 5.38 32.75 36.95
CA ALA A 123 5.99 32.90 38.27
C ALA A 123 4.95 32.59 39.37
N ALA A 124 5.38 31.95 40.45
CA ALA A 124 4.49 31.54 41.53
C ALA A 124 3.92 32.75 42.29
N ASP A 125 4.72 33.81 42.43
CA ASP A 125 4.44 35.06 43.15
C ASP A 125 3.72 36.12 42.29
N ASP A 126 3.85 36.06 40.95
CA ASP A 126 3.18 36.96 40.01
C ASP A 126 2.31 36.19 38.99
N ARG A 127 0.99 36.46 39.02
CA ARG A 127 0.03 35.78 38.13
C ARG A 127 0.11 36.23 36.67
N ASP A 128 0.65 37.42 36.43
CA ASP A 128 0.72 38.04 35.10
C ASP A 128 2.09 37.83 34.44
N HIS A 129 3.11 37.43 35.22
CA HIS A 129 4.43 37.08 34.69
C HIS A 129 4.45 35.68 34.08
N VAL A 130 4.18 35.60 32.77
CA VAL A 130 4.23 34.36 31.98
C VAL A 130 5.67 34.03 31.56
N LEU A 131 6.14 32.85 31.95
CA LEU A 131 7.47 32.32 31.59
C LEU A 131 7.41 31.51 30.29
N HIS A 132 6.42 30.61 30.19
CA HIS A 132 6.20 29.78 29.02
C HIS A 132 4.72 29.75 28.66
N ARG A 133 4.43 29.73 27.35
CA ARG A 133 3.07 29.61 26.81
C ARG A 133 3.09 28.80 25.53
N THR A 134 2.22 27.80 25.46
CA THR A 134 2.08 26.94 24.28
C THR A 134 0.63 26.51 24.10
N GLY A 135 0.26 26.07 22.89
CA GLY A 135 -1.02 25.40 22.63
C GLY A 135 -1.10 24.02 23.30
N VAL A 136 -2.28 23.42 23.31
CA VAL A 136 -2.52 22.11 23.92
C VAL A 136 -3.05 21.12 22.90
N GLN A 137 -2.38 19.98 22.74
CA GLN A 137 -2.87 18.84 21.98
C GLN A 137 -3.87 18.07 22.86
N ILE A 138 -5.05 17.76 22.31
CA ILE A 138 -6.20 17.23 23.06
C ILE A 138 -6.71 15.82 22.69
N PRO A 139 -6.10 15.02 21.79
CA PRO A 139 -6.68 13.71 21.45
C PRO A 139 -6.94 12.77 22.63
N GLY A 140 -5.97 12.67 23.56
CA GLY A 140 -6.07 11.73 24.68
C GLY A 140 -7.22 12.04 25.63
N VAL A 141 -7.40 13.30 26.03
CA VAL A 141 -8.54 13.71 26.86
C VAL A 141 -9.88 13.60 26.13
N LEU A 142 -9.92 13.78 24.80
CA LEU A 142 -11.14 13.53 24.02
C LEU A 142 -11.51 12.04 24.05
N ASP A 143 -10.52 11.15 23.92
CA ASP A 143 -10.76 9.71 24.00
C ASP A 143 -11.24 9.28 25.38
N ASP A 144 -10.56 9.73 26.44
CA ASP A 144 -10.94 9.39 27.82
C ASP A 144 -12.35 9.89 28.21
N LEU A 145 -12.76 11.08 27.72
CA LEU A 145 -14.08 11.63 28.01
C LEU A 145 -15.21 11.00 27.18
N TYR A 146 -14.96 10.73 25.90
CA TYR A 146 -16.05 10.51 24.94
C TYR A 146 -16.03 9.15 24.23
N ALA A 147 -14.85 8.52 24.05
CA ALA A 147 -14.72 7.37 23.14
C ALA A 147 -15.55 6.16 23.56
N GLU A 148 -15.67 5.89 24.87
CA GLU A 148 -16.41 4.73 25.39
C GLU A 148 -17.86 4.70 24.86
N ARG A 149 -18.55 5.85 24.88
CA ARG A 149 -19.91 5.99 24.34
C ARG A 149 -19.93 6.23 22.84
N ALA A 150 -19.03 7.08 22.33
CA ALA A 150 -18.98 7.44 20.91
C ALA A 150 -18.71 6.23 20.01
N ARG A 151 -17.90 5.26 20.46
CA ARG A 151 -17.61 4.04 19.67
C ARG A 151 -18.86 3.19 19.40
N ARG A 152 -19.86 3.26 20.27
CA ARG A 152 -21.14 2.52 20.15
C ARG A 152 -22.14 3.21 19.23
N ALA A 153 -21.93 4.50 18.94
CA ALA A 153 -22.81 5.26 18.05
C ALA A 153 -22.68 4.77 16.60
N ARG A 154 -23.79 4.85 15.87
CA ARG A 154 -23.80 4.78 14.39
C ARG A 154 -23.63 6.20 13.87
N LEU A 155 -22.59 6.43 13.08
CA LEU A 155 -22.27 7.72 12.47
C LEU A 155 -22.65 7.71 10.99
N GLY A 156 -22.80 8.91 10.41
CA GLY A 156 -23.32 9.08 9.06
C GLY A 156 -24.85 8.96 8.99
N PRO A 157 -25.41 8.78 7.78
CA PRO A 157 -26.83 8.55 7.57
C PRO A 157 -27.20 7.10 7.92
N VAL A 158 -28.17 6.92 8.83
CA VAL A 158 -28.71 5.61 9.24
C VAL A 158 -30.21 5.61 9.08
N PHE A 159 -30.77 4.56 8.49
CA PHE A 159 -32.21 4.47 8.21
C PHE A 159 -32.92 3.48 9.13
N HIS A 160 -34.04 3.91 9.70
CA HIS A 160 -34.97 3.06 10.44
C HIS A 160 -36.40 3.30 9.95
N GLY A 161 -37.04 2.28 9.39
CA GLY A 161 -38.39 2.42 8.81
C GLY A 161 -38.46 3.52 7.72
N GLY A 162 -37.38 3.69 6.94
CA GLY A 162 -37.27 4.72 5.90
C GLY A 162 -36.97 6.14 6.41
N ARG A 163 -36.88 6.35 7.74
CA ARG A 163 -36.51 7.64 8.33
C ARG A 163 -35.00 7.73 8.55
N PRO A 164 -34.32 8.77 8.04
CA PRO A 164 -32.89 8.93 8.25
C PRO A 164 -32.59 9.63 9.60
N THR A 165 -31.60 9.12 10.31
CA THR A 165 -30.90 9.80 11.39
C THR A 165 -29.49 10.09 10.91
N LEU A 166 -29.09 11.37 10.91
CA LEU A 166 -27.74 11.80 10.58
C LEU A 166 -26.98 12.08 11.87
N SER A 167 -25.77 11.53 12.01
CA SER A 167 -24.96 11.69 13.21
C SER A 167 -23.49 11.93 12.90
N VAL A 168 -22.87 12.90 13.58
CA VAL A 168 -21.44 13.23 13.46
C VAL A 168 -20.80 13.38 14.84
N TRP A 169 -19.60 12.82 15.00
CA TRP A 169 -18.82 13.01 16.22
C TRP A 169 -18.06 14.34 16.15
N ALA A 170 -18.45 15.30 16.98
CA ALA A 170 -17.86 16.64 17.01
C ALA A 170 -17.82 17.17 18.46
N PRO A 171 -16.99 16.56 19.33
CA PRO A 171 -17.03 16.81 20.77
C PRO A 171 -16.60 18.24 21.14
N THR A 172 -15.69 18.84 20.36
CA THR A 172 -15.15 20.19 20.56
C THR A 172 -16.01 21.28 19.91
N ALA A 173 -16.95 20.92 19.03
CA ALA A 173 -17.80 21.90 18.36
C ALA A 173 -18.66 22.68 19.36
N GLN A 174 -18.76 23.99 19.15
CA GLN A 174 -19.63 24.89 19.90
C GLN A 174 -21.08 24.74 19.43
N ASN A 175 -21.29 24.52 18.13
CA ASN A 175 -22.59 24.24 17.53
C ASN A 175 -22.42 23.36 16.28
N VAL A 176 -23.39 22.48 16.02
CA VAL A 176 -23.53 21.76 14.75
C VAL A 176 -24.96 21.87 14.24
N SER A 177 -25.10 22.20 12.96
CA SER A 177 -26.36 22.11 12.21
C SER A 177 -26.11 21.45 10.85
N LEU A 178 -27.16 21.07 10.14
CA LEU A 178 -27.10 20.62 8.75
C LEU A 178 -27.45 21.79 7.83
N ASP A 179 -26.69 22.00 6.76
CA ASP A 179 -27.21 22.58 5.52
C ASP A 179 -27.80 21.42 4.70
N LEU A 180 -29.12 21.23 4.75
CA LEU A 180 -29.85 20.18 4.05
C LEU A 180 -30.67 20.80 2.93
N ASP A 181 -30.24 20.61 1.68
CA ASP A 181 -30.98 21.11 0.51
C ASP A 181 -31.32 22.61 0.63
N GLY A 182 -30.32 23.42 1.04
CA GLY A 182 -30.45 24.86 1.27
C GLY A 182 -31.13 25.27 2.58
N ARG A 183 -31.56 24.31 3.41
CA ARG A 183 -32.23 24.57 4.69
C ARG A 183 -31.32 24.26 5.87
N THR A 184 -31.26 25.17 6.84
CA THR A 184 -30.50 24.91 8.08
C THR A 184 -31.35 24.11 9.08
N VAL A 185 -30.85 22.96 9.53
CA VAL A 185 -31.51 22.10 10.52
C VAL A 185 -30.63 21.91 11.74
N ALA A 186 -31.11 22.30 12.93
CA ALA A 186 -30.34 22.17 14.16
C ALA A 186 -30.13 20.69 14.56
N MET A 187 -28.94 20.36 15.06
CA MET A 187 -28.63 19.04 15.60
C MET A 187 -28.54 19.09 17.13
N ARG A 188 -28.82 17.95 17.77
CA ARG A 188 -28.74 17.78 19.23
C ARG A 188 -27.44 17.06 19.60
N ARG A 189 -26.64 17.67 20.48
CA ARG A 189 -25.46 17.05 21.08
C ARG A 189 -25.86 16.09 22.20
N ASP A 190 -25.31 14.89 22.21
CA ASP A 190 -25.26 14.03 23.40
C ASP A 190 -24.02 14.38 24.24
N PRO A 191 -24.18 14.84 25.50
CA PRO A 191 -23.04 15.24 26.32
C PRO A 191 -22.08 14.10 26.67
N GLY A 192 -22.57 12.85 26.72
CA GLY A 192 -21.73 11.71 27.09
C GLY A 192 -20.82 11.19 25.98
N SER A 193 -21.21 11.34 24.72
CA SER A 193 -20.43 10.89 23.56
C SER A 193 -19.83 12.03 22.75
N GLY A 194 -20.35 13.27 22.88
CA GLY A 194 -19.99 14.37 21.98
C GLY A 194 -20.54 14.23 20.56
N VAL A 195 -21.40 13.25 20.31
CA VAL A 195 -22.08 13.05 19.02
C VAL A 195 -23.23 14.04 18.88
N TRP A 196 -23.32 14.67 17.71
CA TRP A 196 -24.46 15.49 17.30
C TRP A 196 -25.34 14.67 16.37
N SER A 197 -26.66 14.69 16.59
CA SER A 197 -27.60 13.94 15.76
C SER A 197 -28.91 14.70 15.49
N VAL A 198 -29.56 14.37 14.38
CA VAL A 198 -30.93 14.78 14.08
C VAL A 198 -31.64 13.68 13.28
N THR A 199 -32.91 13.46 13.57
CA THR A 199 -33.75 12.50 12.84
C THR A 199 -34.73 13.25 11.96
N GLY A 200 -34.67 12.99 10.66
CA GLY A 200 -35.49 13.62 9.65
C GLY A 200 -36.79 12.86 9.34
N SER A 201 -37.46 13.33 8.31
CA SER A 201 -38.57 12.66 7.63
C SER A 201 -38.08 11.85 6.42
N PRO A 202 -38.87 10.88 5.92
CA PRO A 202 -38.46 10.05 4.78
C PRO A 202 -38.14 10.82 3.48
N ASP A 203 -38.69 12.03 3.31
CA ASP A 203 -38.43 12.91 2.15
C ASP A 203 -37.03 13.52 2.16
N TRP A 204 -36.23 13.28 3.20
CA TRP A 204 -34.82 13.65 3.21
C TRP A 204 -33.97 12.75 2.32
N ARG A 205 -34.49 11.58 1.93
CA ARG A 205 -33.78 10.62 1.08
C ARG A 205 -33.21 11.30 -0.18
N ASP A 206 -31.96 10.99 -0.46
CA ASP A 206 -31.16 11.48 -1.58
C ASP A 206 -30.98 13.01 -1.64
N LYS A 207 -31.43 13.76 -0.62
CA LYS A 207 -31.16 15.21 -0.54
C LYS A 207 -29.69 15.47 -0.23
N PRO A 208 -29.10 16.53 -0.83
CA PRO A 208 -27.74 16.90 -0.55
C PRO A 208 -27.61 17.61 0.80
N TYR A 209 -26.52 17.35 1.52
CA TYR A 209 -26.24 18.00 2.79
C TYR A 209 -24.75 18.23 3.05
N ARG A 210 -24.49 19.17 3.96
CA ARG A 210 -23.21 19.37 4.65
C ARG A 210 -23.45 19.66 6.12
N TYR A 211 -22.51 19.30 6.98
CA TYR A 211 -22.50 19.80 8.35
C TYR A 211 -22.00 21.25 8.37
N ARG A 212 -22.68 22.10 9.15
CA ARG A 212 -22.23 23.42 9.55
C ARG A 212 -21.67 23.33 10.96
N VAL A 213 -20.34 23.28 11.09
CA VAL A 213 -19.64 23.05 12.35
C VAL A 213 -18.99 24.33 12.83
N ARG A 214 -19.51 24.92 13.92
CA ARG A 214 -18.87 26.06 14.58
C ARG A 214 -17.88 25.56 15.63
N VAL A 215 -16.58 25.75 15.41
CA VAL A 215 -15.50 25.14 16.21
C VAL A 215 -14.27 26.06 16.29
N TRP A 216 -13.53 25.96 17.40
CA TRP A 216 -12.21 26.58 17.50
C TRP A 216 -11.21 25.82 16.61
N ALA A 217 -10.56 26.50 15.67
CA ALA A 217 -9.57 25.92 14.77
C ALA A 217 -8.16 26.44 15.12
N PRO A 218 -7.32 25.63 15.79
CA PRO A 218 -5.97 26.04 16.18
C PRO A 218 -5.09 26.47 15.00
N SER A 219 -5.24 25.82 13.85
CA SER A 219 -4.45 26.09 12.64
C SER A 219 -4.61 27.51 12.08
N VAL A 220 -5.69 28.22 12.45
CA VAL A 220 -5.98 29.60 12.04
C VAL A 220 -6.21 30.54 13.22
N GLY A 221 -6.03 30.06 14.46
CA GLY A 221 -6.14 30.85 15.69
C GLY A 221 -7.50 31.54 15.90
N LYS A 222 -8.60 30.97 15.38
CA LYS A 222 -9.95 31.55 15.52
C LYS A 222 -11.05 30.50 15.55
N THR A 223 -12.20 30.89 16.07
CA THR A 223 -13.44 30.13 15.91
C THR A 223 -13.98 30.33 14.49
N VAL A 224 -14.21 29.24 13.79
CA VAL A 224 -14.71 29.19 12.41
C VAL A 224 -16.07 28.52 12.36
N THR A 225 -16.80 28.72 11.25
CA THR A 225 -17.97 27.89 10.90
C THR A 225 -17.67 27.19 9.59
N ASN A 226 -17.43 25.88 9.66
CA ASN A 226 -17.11 25.06 8.50
C ASN A 226 -18.38 24.49 7.88
N GLU A 227 -18.48 24.55 6.55
CA GLU A 227 -19.43 23.76 5.78
C GLU A 227 -18.68 22.57 5.21
N VAL A 228 -18.91 21.39 5.76
CA VAL A 228 -18.08 20.21 5.52
C VAL A 228 -18.96 18.99 5.27
N THR A 229 -18.53 18.15 4.34
CA THR A 229 -19.16 16.87 4.05
C THR A 229 -19.03 15.90 5.23
N ASP A 230 -19.80 14.81 5.17
CA ASP A 230 -19.83 13.80 6.21
C ASP A 230 -18.63 12.83 6.07
N PRO A 231 -17.81 12.62 7.12
CA PRO A 231 -16.78 11.58 7.10
C PRO A 231 -17.31 10.17 6.87
N TYR A 232 -18.59 9.94 7.20
CA TYR A 232 -19.34 8.71 6.99
C TYR A 232 -20.33 8.85 5.83
N SER A 233 -20.03 9.70 4.83
CA SER A 233 -20.82 9.81 3.60
C SER A 233 -21.07 8.42 2.99
N THR A 234 -22.30 8.18 2.56
CA THR A 234 -22.68 6.95 1.83
C THR A 234 -22.84 7.19 0.33
N ALA A 235 -23.06 8.44 -0.07
CA ALA A 235 -23.03 8.92 -1.46
C ALA A 235 -22.72 10.42 -1.50
N LEU A 236 -22.30 10.90 -2.67
CA LEU A 236 -21.79 12.26 -2.89
C LEU A 236 -22.38 12.85 -4.19
N THR A 237 -22.42 14.17 -4.28
CA THR A 237 -22.53 14.89 -5.57
C THR A 237 -21.18 14.90 -6.28
N ALA A 238 -21.14 15.34 -7.55
CA ALA A 238 -19.87 15.45 -8.26
C ALA A 238 -18.85 16.33 -7.51
N ASP A 239 -17.57 15.97 -7.65
CA ASP A 239 -16.40 16.58 -7.01
C ASP A 239 -16.53 16.65 -5.48
N SER A 240 -17.33 15.75 -4.93
CA SER A 240 -17.54 15.57 -3.49
C SER A 240 -18.00 16.86 -2.79
N ALA A 241 -18.69 17.73 -3.54
CA ALA A 241 -19.12 19.03 -3.05
C ALA A 241 -20.16 18.94 -1.92
N ARG A 242 -20.99 17.89 -1.91
CA ARG A 242 -22.02 17.63 -0.88
C ARG A 242 -22.19 16.13 -0.66
N SER A 243 -22.46 15.76 0.58
CA SER A 243 -22.93 14.41 0.96
C SER A 243 -24.39 14.23 0.58
N LEU A 244 -24.84 13.00 0.40
CA LEU A 244 -26.24 12.67 0.12
C LEU A 244 -26.83 11.78 1.22
N VAL A 245 -28.09 12.04 1.59
CA VAL A 245 -28.81 11.20 2.57
C VAL A 245 -29.28 9.91 1.88
N THR A 246 -28.35 9.01 1.60
CA THR A 246 -28.58 7.80 0.80
C THR A 246 -28.52 6.54 1.66
N ASP A 247 -29.52 5.68 1.49
CA ASP A 247 -29.57 4.33 2.08
C ASP A 247 -28.90 3.32 1.13
N LEU A 248 -27.75 2.77 1.51
CA LEU A 248 -27.05 1.78 0.69
C LEU A 248 -27.83 0.46 0.53
N ALA A 249 -28.80 0.20 1.41
CA ALA A 249 -29.69 -0.95 1.32
C ALA A 249 -30.85 -0.74 0.32
N ASP A 250 -30.99 0.45 -0.26
CA ASP A 250 -32.03 0.72 -1.26
C ASP A 250 -31.87 -0.21 -2.49
N PRO A 251 -32.90 -0.99 -2.85
CA PRO A 251 -32.87 -1.90 -4.00
C PRO A 251 -32.53 -1.21 -5.33
N ARG A 252 -32.80 0.09 -5.49
CA ARG A 252 -32.45 0.88 -6.69
C ARG A 252 -30.93 0.91 -6.92
N LEU A 253 -30.14 0.79 -5.85
CA LEU A 253 -28.68 0.80 -5.89
C LEU A 253 -28.09 -0.61 -6.08
N ALA A 254 -28.92 -1.65 -6.10
CA ALA A 254 -28.49 -3.01 -6.31
C ALA A 254 -28.69 -3.42 -7.79
N PRO A 255 -27.64 -3.84 -8.51
CA PRO A 255 -27.85 -4.37 -9.86
C PRO A 255 -28.61 -5.70 -9.81
N ALA A 256 -29.26 -6.06 -10.92
CA ALA A 256 -29.98 -7.33 -11.02
C ALA A 256 -29.10 -8.53 -10.58
N GLY A 257 -29.64 -9.37 -9.70
CA GLY A 257 -28.95 -10.55 -9.14
C GLY A 257 -27.95 -10.25 -8.02
N TRP A 258 -27.84 -9.01 -7.52
CA TRP A 258 -26.87 -8.65 -6.47
C TRP A 258 -27.03 -9.44 -5.17
N ALA A 259 -28.27 -9.56 -4.66
CA ALA A 259 -28.54 -10.28 -3.42
C ALA A 259 -28.15 -11.76 -3.49
N SER A 260 -28.30 -12.37 -4.68
CA SER A 260 -27.98 -13.78 -4.96
C SER A 260 -26.65 -13.97 -5.68
N LEU A 261 -25.75 -12.96 -5.68
CA LEU A 261 -24.50 -13.01 -6.42
C LEU A 261 -23.64 -14.18 -5.94
N LYS A 262 -23.43 -15.16 -6.82
CA LYS A 262 -22.49 -16.25 -6.59
C LYS A 262 -21.10 -15.82 -7.04
N LYS A 263 -20.13 -15.94 -6.15
CA LYS A 263 -18.72 -15.65 -6.43
C LYS A 263 -17.92 -16.94 -6.65
N PRO A 264 -16.78 -16.86 -7.35
CA PRO A 264 -15.80 -17.94 -7.39
C PRO A 264 -15.43 -18.40 -5.98
N LYS A 265 -15.02 -19.66 -5.82
CA LYS A 265 -14.60 -20.18 -4.50
C LYS A 265 -13.51 -19.28 -3.91
N ALA A 266 -13.62 -18.94 -2.63
CA ALA A 266 -12.58 -18.16 -1.95
C ALA A 266 -11.27 -18.96 -1.91
N VAL A 267 -10.19 -18.32 -2.32
CA VAL A 267 -8.83 -18.86 -2.21
C VAL A 267 -8.21 -18.25 -0.96
N PRO A 268 -7.73 -19.04 0.02
CA PRO A 268 -7.13 -18.49 1.22
C PRO A 268 -5.91 -17.64 0.87
N LEU A 269 -5.60 -16.62 1.69
CA LEU A 269 -4.54 -15.65 1.41
C LEU A 269 -3.22 -16.33 1.03
N ARG A 270 -2.78 -17.38 1.74
CA ARG A 270 -1.53 -18.10 1.42
C ARG A 270 -1.42 -18.59 -0.04
N ASP A 271 -2.55 -18.87 -0.67
CA ASP A 271 -2.62 -19.41 -2.04
C ASP A 271 -3.03 -18.33 -3.05
N ALA A 272 -3.39 -17.13 -2.59
CA ALA A 272 -3.90 -16.06 -3.44
C ALA A 272 -2.89 -15.65 -4.53
N ARG A 273 -3.35 -15.67 -5.78
CA ARG A 273 -2.70 -15.03 -6.93
C ARG A 273 -3.47 -13.76 -7.26
N ILE A 274 -2.81 -12.62 -7.16
CA ILE A 274 -3.44 -11.29 -7.14
C ILE A 274 -2.94 -10.49 -8.35
N GLN A 275 -3.88 -9.94 -9.11
CA GLN A 275 -3.60 -9.00 -10.20
C GLN A 275 -3.88 -7.57 -9.71
N GLU A 276 -2.85 -6.75 -9.58
CA GLU A 276 -3.03 -5.33 -9.21
C GLU A 276 -3.39 -4.50 -10.46
N LEU A 277 -4.49 -3.75 -10.42
CA LEU A 277 -5.09 -3.11 -11.59
C LEU A 277 -5.68 -1.75 -11.24
N GLN A 278 -5.47 -0.75 -12.09
CA GLN A 278 -6.12 0.56 -12.00
C GLN A 278 -7.31 0.62 -12.98
N ILE A 279 -8.44 1.18 -12.54
CA ILE A 279 -9.73 1.13 -13.26
C ILE A 279 -9.69 1.87 -14.60
N ARG A 280 -8.97 2.99 -14.66
CA ARG A 280 -8.79 3.77 -15.87
C ARG A 280 -7.85 3.08 -16.86
N ASP A 281 -6.66 2.69 -16.42
CA ASP A 281 -5.67 1.89 -17.14
C ASP A 281 -6.29 0.68 -17.82
N PHE A 282 -7.22 0.03 -17.11
CA PHE A 282 -7.88 -1.17 -17.59
C PHE A 282 -8.55 -1.00 -18.95
N SER A 283 -9.10 0.18 -19.24
CA SER A 283 -10.04 0.31 -20.36
C SER A 283 -9.99 1.63 -21.13
N ILE A 284 -9.23 2.63 -20.66
CA ILE A 284 -9.17 3.94 -21.34
C ILE A 284 -8.61 3.85 -22.77
N ALA A 285 -7.70 2.90 -23.02
CA ALA A 285 -7.15 2.60 -24.35
C ALA A 285 -7.75 1.34 -25.00
N ASP A 286 -8.70 0.65 -24.34
CA ASP A 286 -9.33 -0.55 -24.91
C ASP A 286 -10.43 -0.15 -25.90
N ARG A 287 -10.10 -0.20 -27.20
CA ARG A 287 -11.02 0.12 -28.32
C ARG A 287 -12.24 -0.81 -28.40
N THR A 288 -12.22 -1.93 -27.68
CA THR A 288 -13.32 -2.90 -27.64
C THR A 288 -14.21 -2.75 -26.39
N SER A 289 -13.86 -1.84 -25.48
CA SER A 289 -14.68 -1.45 -24.34
C SER A 289 -15.70 -0.39 -24.75
N ALA A 290 -16.94 -0.50 -24.26
CA ALA A 290 -17.96 0.52 -24.45
C ALA A 290 -17.91 1.60 -23.37
N HIS A 291 -17.14 1.38 -22.29
CA HIS A 291 -17.11 2.24 -21.11
C HIS A 291 -15.66 2.61 -20.70
N PRO A 292 -14.89 3.29 -21.57
CA PRO A 292 -13.47 3.53 -21.36
C PRO A 292 -13.17 4.30 -20.06
N GLY A 293 -12.41 3.66 -19.18
CA GLY A 293 -11.95 4.15 -17.89
C GLY A 293 -13.04 4.25 -16.82
N GLN A 294 -14.12 3.49 -16.93
CA GLN A 294 -15.24 3.49 -15.98
C GLN A 294 -15.43 2.14 -15.29
N TYR A 295 -16.15 2.10 -14.17
CA TYR A 295 -16.57 0.86 -13.51
C TYR A 295 -17.31 -0.09 -14.45
N LEU A 296 -18.11 0.44 -15.38
CA LEU A 296 -18.89 -0.33 -16.32
C LEU A 296 -18.04 -1.10 -17.36
N ALA A 297 -16.75 -0.75 -17.55
CA ALA A 297 -15.86 -1.50 -18.43
C ALA A 297 -15.73 -2.97 -18.04
N PHE A 298 -15.85 -3.26 -16.74
CA PHE A 298 -15.82 -4.63 -16.21
C PHE A 298 -17.09 -5.42 -16.52
N THR A 299 -18.10 -4.78 -17.11
CA THR A 299 -19.32 -5.44 -17.59
C THR A 299 -19.26 -5.77 -19.09
N ASP A 300 -18.29 -5.21 -19.81
CA ASP A 300 -18.07 -5.46 -21.23
C ASP A 300 -17.36 -6.80 -21.43
N ARG A 301 -18.09 -7.91 -21.25
CA ARG A 301 -17.53 -9.28 -21.28
C ARG A 301 -16.78 -9.62 -22.58
N GLY A 302 -17.11 -8.90 -23.67
CA GLY A 302 -16.49 -9.01 -24.98
C GLY A 302 -15.34 -8.02 -25.21
N SER A 303 -14.87 -7.28 -24.22
CA SER A 303 -13.68 -6.44 -24.36
C SER A 303 -12.39 -7.26 -24.25
N ASP A 304 -11.29 -6.76 -24.81
CA ASP A 304 -9.99 -7.40 -24.72
C ASP A 304 -9.50 -7.49 -23.28
N GLY A 305 -9.69 -6.42 -22.48
CA GLY A 305 -9.37 -6.43 -21.05
C GLY A 305 -10.11 -7.53 -20.30
N MET A 306 -11.43 -7.66 -20.49
CA MET A 306 -12.23 -8.70 -19.80
C MET A 306 -11.92 -10.11 -20.30
N ARG A 307 -11.63 -10.28 -21.60
CA ARG A 307 -11.13 -11.56 -22.13
C ARG A 307 -9.80 -11.94 -21.49
N HIS A 308 -8.88 -10.97 -21.33
CA HIS A 308 -7.58 -11.19 -20.70
C HIS A 308 -7.70 -11.62 -19.24
N LEU A 309 -8.46 -10.87 -18.45
CA LEU A 309 -8.73 -11.21 -17.05
C LEU A 309 -9.37 -12.59 -16.90
N THR A 310 -10.30 -12.95 -17.79
CA THR A 310 -10.91 -14.30 -17.80
C THR A 310 -9.88 -15.39 -18.11
N ARG A 311 -8.92 -15.15 -19.01
CA ARG A 311 -7.83 -16.11 -19.30
C ARG A 311 -6.89 -16.27 -18.12
N LEU A 312 -6.55 -15.18 -17.43
CA LEU A 312 -5.73 -15.23 -16.21
C LEU A 312 -6.45 -15.99 -15.10
N ALA A 313 -7.75 -15.73 -14.89
CA ALA A 313 -8.56 -16.43 -13.91
C ALA A 313 -8.60 -17.95 -14.16
N ARG A 314 -8.81 -18.37 -15.42
CA ARG A 314 -8.76 -19.79 -15.83
C ARG A 314 -7.40 -20.44 -15.64
N SER A 315 -6.33 -19.66 -15.60
CA SER A 315 -4.98 -20.15 -15.37
C SER A 315 -4.56 -20.12 -13.89
N GLY A 316 -5.34 -19.51 -13.01
CA GLY A 316 -5.11 -19.56 -11.56
C GLY A 316 -5.13 -18.22 -10.83
N THR A 317 -5.27 -17.09 -11.53
CA THR A 317 -5.46 -15.79 -10.87
C THR A 317 -6.78 -15.80 -10.10
N SER A 318 -6.74 -15.44 -8.82
CA SER A 318 -7.89 -15.56 -7.92
C SER A 318 -8.53 -14.22 -7.55
N TYR A 319 -7.73 -13.15 -7.52
CA TYR A 319 -8.17 -11.83 -7.09
C TYR A 319 -7.69 -10.75 -8.06
N VAL A 320 -8.48 -9.71 -8.22
CA VAL A 320 -8.06 -8.41 -8.75
C VAL A 320 -8.01 -7.42 -7.59
N HIS A 321 -6.83 -6.89 -7.33
CA HIS A 321 -6.60 -5.76 -6.42
C HIS A 321 -6.76 -4.48 -7.23
N LEU A 322 -7.84 -3.76 -6.96
CA LEU A 322 -8.08 -2.45 -7.55
C LEU A 322 -7.28 -1.41 -6.78
N LEU A 323 -6.47 -0.62 -7.49
CA LEU A 323 -5.98 0.67 -6.98
C LEU A 323 -7.15 1.52 -6.44
N PRO A 324 -6.89 2.58 -5.64
CA PRO A 324 -7.91 3.36 -4.97
C PRO A 324 -9.17 3.60 -5.79
N ALA A 325 -10.29 3.09 -5.26
CA ALA A 325 -11.61 3.19 -5.86
C ALA A 325 -12.64 3.81 -4.90
N PHE A 326 -12.18 4.25 -3.73
CA PHE A 326 -12.88 5.20 -2.86
C PHE A 326 -12.71 6.62 -3.41
N ASP A 327 -13.54 7.56 -2.96
CA ASP A 327 -13.50 8.96 -3.36
C ASP A 327 -12.19 9.66 -2.95
N PHE A 328 -11.46 10.15 -3.95
CA PHE A 328 -10.17 10.83 -3.78
C PHE A 328 -10.17 12.24 -4.40
N GLY A 329 -9.33 13.12 -3.87
CA GLY A 329 -9.41 14.55 -4.14
C GLY A 329 -8.70 15.06 -5.39
N THR A 330 -8.06 14.21 -6.20
CA THR A 330 -7.05 14.62 -7.20
C THR A 330 -7.48 14.54 -8.66
N VAL A 331 -8.74 14.17 -8.96
CA VAL A 331 -9.28 14.11 -10.33
C VAL A 331 -10.63 14.84 -10.39
N PRO A 332 -10.89 15.69 -11.41
CA PRO A 332 -12.24 16.17 -11.70
C PRO A 332 -13.18 15.01 -12.03
N GLU A 333 -14.28 14.88 -11.29
CA GLU A 333 -15.20 13.74 -11.42
C GLU A 333 -16.02 13.80 -12.71
N ARG A 334 -16.25 15.00 -13.25
CA ARG A 334 -16.97 15.18 -14.52
C ARG A 334 -16.03 15.03 -15.70
N ARG A 335 -16.36 14.11 -16.61
CA ARG A 335 -15.61 13.92 -17.87
C ARG A 335 -15.52 15.18 -18.73
N SER A 336 -16.49 16.09 -18.65
CA SER A 336 -16.49 17.38 -19.35
C SER A 336 -15.42 18.35 -18.82
N ASP A 337 -14.99 18.16 -17.59
CA ASP A 337 -14.11 19.08 -16.87
C ASP A 337 -12.65 18.58 -16.87
N GLN A 338 -12.43 17.35 -17.35
CA GLN A 338 -11.13 16.73 -17.51
C GLN A 338 -10.39 17.33 -18.72
N ALA A 339 -9.25 17.95 -18.45
CA ALA A 339 -8.33 18.44 -19.46
C ALA A 339 -7.72 17.28 -20.27
N ARG A 340 -7.24 17.58 -21.49
CA ARG A 340 -6.48 16.66 -22.33
C ARG A 340 -5.17 17.32 -22.77
N PRO A 341 -4.06 16.56 -22.89
CA PRO A 341 -2.81 17.10 -23.40
C PRO A 341 -3.01 17.77 -24.77
N GLY A 342 -2.52 18.99 -24.94
CA GLY A 342 -2.73 19.81 -26.14
C GLY A 342 -1.83 19.46 -27.34
N CYS A 343 -1.23 18.28 -27.35
CA CYS A 343 -0.20 17.87 -28.30
C CYS A 343 -0.59 16.56 -28.99
N GLU A 344 -0.19 16.41 -30.26
CA GLU A 344 -0.25 15.12 -30.97
C GLU A 344 0.88 14.20 -30.49
N LEU A 345 0.70 13.62 -29.30
CA LEU A 345 1.74 12.90 -28.55
C LEU A 345 2.42 11.79 -29.37
N ALA A 346 1.66 11.08 -30.20
CA ALA A 346 2.15 9.98 -31.03
C ALA A 346 3.03 10.43 -32.22
N ALA A 347 2.95 11.69 -32.63
CA ALA A 347 3.77 12.24 -33.70
C ALA A 347 5.19 12.66 -33.23
N LEU A 348 5.39 12.73 -31.91
CA LEU A 348 6.66 13.16 -31.31
C LEU A 348 7.69 12.01 -31.27
N PRO A 349 9.00 12.30 -31.37
CA PRO A 349 10.04 11.27 -31.28
C PRO A 349 10.01 10.50 -29.95
N ALA A 350 10.34 9.21 -29.99
CA ALA A 350 10.23 8.31 -28.84
C ALA A 350 11.11 8.67 -27.63
N ASP A 351 12.18 9.43 -27.84
CA ASP A 351 13.12 9.94 -26.83
C ASP A 351 12.97 11.45 -26.58
N SER A 352 11.89 12.06 -27.09
CA SER A 352 11.59 13.47 -26.87
C SER A 352 11.09 13.72 -25.45
N ASP A 353 11.38 14.91 -24.93
CA ASP A 353 10.86 15.42 -23.66
C ASP A 353 9.52 16.16 -23.83
N GLN A 354 8.99 16.26 -25.05
CA GLN A 354 7.79 17.05 -25.35
C GLN A 354 6.52 16.33 -24.88
N GLN A 355 6.44 15.00 -25.03
CA GLN A 355 5.27 14.23 -24.59
C GLN A 355 4.98 14.48 -23.11
N GLN A 356 6.00 14.35 -22.26
CA GLN A 356 5.83 14.55 -20.82
C GLN A 356 5.53 16.01 -20.47
N LYS A 357 6.05 17.02 -21.19
CA LYS A 357 5.65 18.43 -20.98
C LYS A 357 4.16 18.64 -21.25
N CYS A 358 3.64 18.04 -22.32
CA CYS A 358 2.24 18.14 -22.68
C CYS A 358 1.33 17.44 -21.68
N VAL A 359 1.73 16.25 -21.21
CA VAL A 359 1.02 15.49 -20.16
C VAL A 359 1.06 16.23 -18.82
N ALA A 360 2.24 16.67 -18.38
CA ALA A 360 2.41 17.44 -17.14
C ALA A 360 1.64 18.78 -17.17
N GLY A 361 1.41 19.35 -18.36
CA GLY A 361 0.57 20.53 -18.52
C GLY A 361 -0.89 20.33 -18.12
N THR A 362 -1.37 19.08 -18.07
CA THR A 362 -2.75 18.74 -17.66
C THR A 362 -2.85 17.93 -16.37
N ALA A 363 -1.73 17.55 -15.76
CA ALA A 363 -1.66 16.86 -14.48
C ALA A 363 -2.52 17.55 -13.40
N GLY A 364 -3.22 16.75 -12.58
CA GLY A 364 -4.21 17.23 -11.59
C GLY A 364 -5.49 17.89 -12.17
N ARG A 365 -5.62 17.99 -13.50
CA ARG A 365 -6.83 18.48 -14.18
C ARG A 365 -7.34 17.52 -15.26
N ASP A 366 -6.58 16.49 -15.61
CA ASP A 366 -7.02 15.44 -16.51
C ASP A 366 -7.83 14.37 -15.75
N GLY A 367 -8.13 13.26 -16.41
CA GLY A 367 -8.92 12.19 -15.81
C GLY A 367 -8.12 11.13 -15.06
N TYR A 368 -6.84 11.35 -14.79
CA TYR A 368 -5.92 10.33 -14.30
C TYR A 368 -5.28 10.70 -12.96
N ASN A 369 -5.42 9.80 -12.00
CA ASN A 369 -4.54 9.70 -10.84
C ASN A 369 -4.58 8.24 -10.35
N TRP A 370 -3.58 7.80 -9.59
CA TRP A 370 -3.69 6.54 -8.85
C TRP A 370 -4.75 6.60 -7.74
N GLY A 371 -4.97 7.77 -7.14
CA GLY A 371 -6.02 8.00 -6.14
C GLY A 371 -5.61 7.76 -4.69
N TYR A 372 -4.30 7.74 -4.39
CA TYR A 372 -3.76 7.71 -3.01
C TYR A 372 -3.91 9.08 -2.33
N ASP A 373 -5.09 9.70 -2.46
CA ASP A 373 -5.40 11.06 -2.01
C ASP A 373 -6.79 11.09 -1.35
N PRO A 374 -6.98 10.43 -0.20
CA PRO A 374 -8.32 10.13 0.30
C PRO A 374 -9.08 11.38 0.71
N LEU A 375 -10.31 11.50 0.19
CA LEU A 375 -11.26 12.55 0.56
C LEU A 375 -12.42 11.96 1.36
N HIS A 376 -13.09 10.92 0.85
CA HIS A 376 -14.08 10.12 1.59
C HIS A 376 -13.83 8.62 1.48
N TYR A 377 -13.54 7.98 2.60
CA TYR A 377 -13.13 6.57 2.63
C TYR A 377 -14.22 5.55 2.26
N THR A 378 -15.50 5.91 2.32
CA THR A 378 -16.64 4.95 2.26
C THR A 378 -17.57 5.17 1.06
N VAL A 379 -17.15 5.96 0.07
CA VAL A 379 -17.93 6.23 -1.14
C VAL A 379 -17.09 5.87 -2.36
N PRO A 380 -17.65 5.22 -3.40
CA PRO A 380 -16.94 5.03 -4.67
C PRO A 380 -16.51 6.36 -5.31
N GLU A 381 -15.36 6.34 -5.95
CA GLU A 381 -14.84 7.45 -6.77
C GLU A 381 -15.82 7.85 -7.89
N GLY A 382 -16.07 9.15 -8.05
CA GLY A 382 -17.03 9.64 -9.04
C GLY A 382 -16.48 9.70 -10.47
N SER A 383 -15.19 9.95 -10.67
CA SER A 383 -14.57 10.02 -12.01
C SER A 383 -14.62 8.70 -12.79
N TYR A 384 -14.77 7.58 -12.08
CA TYR A 384 -14.95 6.24 -12.66
C TYR A 384 -16.42 5.89 -12.93
N ALA A 385 -17.38 6.70 -12.49
CA ALA A 385 -18.79 6.51 -12.79
C ALA A 385 -19.19 7.19 -14.11
N SER A 386 -20.24 6.67 -14.76
CA SER A 386 -20.82 7.33 -15.94
C SER A 386 -21.56 8.63 -15.59
N ALA A 387 -22.09 8.71 -14.36
CA ALA A 387 -22.74 9.87 -13.79
C ALA A 387 -22.23 10.09 -12.34
N PRO A 388 -21.36 11.09 -12.11
CA PRO A 388 -20.80 11.34 -10.78
C PRO A 388 -21.82 11.98 -9.82
N ASP A 389 -22.85 12.67 -10.31
CA ASP A 389 -23.90 13.21 -9.44
C ASP A 389 -24.83 12.13 -8.94
N GLY A 390 -24.87 11.93 -7.63
CA GLY A 390 -25.85 11.06 -7.02
C GLY A 390 -25.32 9.67 -6.67
N PRO A 391 -26.22 8.78 -6.23
CA PRO A 391 -25.84 7.44 -5.77
C PRO A 391 -25.63 6.44 -6.92
N ALA A 392 -25.67 6.87 -8.19
CA ALA A 392 -25.51 5.99 -9.35
C ALA A 392 -24.14 5.26 -9.33
N ARG A 393 -23.08 5.94 -8.89
CA ARG A 393 -21.74 5.37 -8.70
C ARG A 393 -21.72 4.11 -7.81
N THR A 394 -22.60 4.03 -6.81
CA THR A 394 -22.77 2.83 -5.96
C THR A 394 -23.22 1.62 -6.78
N ARG A 395 -24.20 1.81 -7.67
CA ARG A 395 -24.71 0.73 -8.52
C ARG A 395 -23.65 0.27 -9.51
N GLU A 396 -22.92 1.19 -10.13
CA GLU A 396 -21.87 0.87 -11.10
C GLU A 396 -20.67 0.15 -10.47
N PHE A 397 -20.25 0.56 -9.27
CA PHE A 397 -19.24 -0.18 -8.50
C PHE A 397 -19.71 -1.62 -8.22
N ARG A 398 -20.96 -1.81 -7.79
CA ARG A 398 -21.54 -3.15 -7.60
C ARG A 398 -21.60 -3.94 -8.91
N GLN A 399 -21.83 -3.29 -10.04
CA GLN A 399 -21.77 -3.92 -11.36
C GLN A 399 -20.35 -4.36 -11.74
N MET A 400 -19.32 -3.57 -11.41
CA MET A 400 -17.92 -3.94 -11.56
C MET A 400 -17.58 -5.19 -10.74
N VAL A 401 -17.89 -5.21 -9.44
CA VAL A 401 -17.65 -6.37 -8.56
C VAL A 401 -18.34 -7.62 -9.12
N ARG A 402 -19.56 -7.48 -9.63
CA ARG A 402 -20.29 -8.56 -10.31
C ARG A 402 -19.62 -8.98 -11.63
N GLY A 403 -19.09 -8.03 -12.40
CA GLY A 403 -18.35 -8.27 -13.64
C GLY A 403 -17.11 -9.13 -13.42
N LEU A 404 -16.30 -8.76 -12.42
CA LEU A 404 -15.14 -9.53 -11.97
C LEU A 404 -15.53 -10.93 -11.47
N ALA A 405 -16.59 -11.04 -10.65
CA ALA A 405 -17.09 -12.33 -10.18
C ALA A 405 -17.48 -13.26 -11.34
N HIS A 406 -18.13 -12.73 -12.38
CA HIS A 406 -18.47 -13.50 -13.59
C HIS A 406 -17.23 -13.89 -14.42
N ALA A 407 -16.14 -13.14 -14.35
CA ALA A 407 -14.86 -13.47 -14.99
C ALA A 407 -14.05 -14.53 -14.22
N GLY A 408 -14.54 -14.99 -13.06
CA GLY A 408 -13.82 -15.95 -12.22
C GLY A 408 -12.93 -15.31 -11.15
N LEU A 409 -13.06 -14.01 -10.91
CA LEU A 409 -12.18 -13.24 -10.03
C LEU A 409 -12.93 -12.68 -8.82
N ARG A 410 -12.24 -12.60 -7.69
CA ARG A 410 -12.68 -11.86 -6.51
C ARG A 410 -12.07 -10.46 -6.48
N THR A 411 -12.71 -9.53 -5.77
CA THR A 411 -12.30 -8.11 -5.76
C THR A 411 -11.60 -7.78 -4.45
N VAL A 412 -10.36 -7.32 -4.53
CA VAL A 412 -9.63 -6.66 -3.45
C VAL A 412 -9.63 -5.16 -3.71
N MET A 413 -9.73 -4.35 -2.66
CA MET A 413 -9.66 -2.90 -2.75
C MET A 413 -8.41 -2.39 -2.03
N ASP A 414 -7.67 -1.50 -2.68
CA ASP A 414 -6.67 -0.68 -2.01
C ASP A 414 -7.37 0.30 -1.05
N VAL A 415 -6.87 0.38 0.18
CA VAL A 415 -7.42 1.27 1.21
C VAL A 415 -6.30 2.08 1.85
N VAL A 416 -6.51 3.39 1.90
CA VAL A 416 -5.47 4.35 2.24
C VAL A 416 -5.88 5.11 3.49
N TYR A 417 -5.93 4.43 4.63
CA TYR A 417 -6.37 5.06 5.88
C TYR A 417 -5.24 5.81 6.61
N ASN A 418 -3.99 5.68 6.17
CA ASN A 418 -2.81 6.21 6.84
C ASN A 418 -2.66 7.73 6.71
N HIS A 419 -3.34 8.37 5.75
CA HIS A 419 -3.37 9.83 5.57
C HIS A 419 -4.69 10.31 4.95
N THR A 420 -4.84 11.63 4.90
CA THR A 420 -5.91 12.36 4.17
C THR A 420 -5.28 13.24 3.09
N VAL A 421 -6.01 13.59 2.02
CA VAL A 421 -5.50 14.51 0.98
C VAL A 421 -5.12 15.90 1.52
N ALA A 422 -5.83 16.36 2.55
CA ALA A 422 -5.58 17.66 3.18
C ALA A 422 -5.98 17.67 4.66
N ALA A 423 -5.47 18.63 5.41
CA ALA A 423 -5.79 18.87 6.82
C ALA A 423 -5.97 20.37 7.09
N GLY A 424 -6.22 20.76 8.34
CA GLY A 424 -6.48 22.12 8.74
C GLY A 424 -7.78 22.66 8.13
N GLN A 425 -7.71 23.89 7.62
CA GLN A 425 -8.84 24.58 7.00
C GLN A 425 -8.79 24.58 5.46
N ASP A 426 -7.99 23.70 4.85
CA ASP A 426 -8.03 23.49 3.40
C ASP A 426 -9.44 23.02 2.97
N ASP A 427 -9.88 23.40 1.77
CA ASP A 427 -11.21 23.08 1.27
C ASP A 427 -11.43 21.57 1.07
N LYS A 428 -10.35 20.80 0.86
CA LYS A 428 -10.39 19.33 0.77
C LYS A 428 -10.20 18.63 2.14
N SER A 429 -10.06 19.38 3.23
CA SER A 429 -9.99 18.82 4.59
C SER A 429 -11.41 18.52 5.09
N VAL A 430 -11.71 17.26 5.41
CA VAL A 430 -13.01 16.86 5.98
C VAL A 430 -12.89 16.66 7.49
N LEU A 431 -12.08 15.67 7.90
CA LEU A 431 -11.95 15.25 9.29
C LEU A 431 -11.46 16.38 10.21
N ASP A 432 -10.42 17.11 9.80
CA ASP A 432 -9.77 18.12 10.62
C ASP A 432 -10.58 19.44 10.69
N ARG A 433 -11.53 19.65 9.77
CA ARG A 433 -12.51 20.76 9.86
C ARG A 433 -13.64 20.48 10.85
N ILE A 434 -13.89 19.21 11.20
CA ILE A 434 -14.93 18.80 12.15
C ILE A 434 -14.37 18.70 13.57
N VAL A 435 -13.22 18.02 13.74
CA VAL A 435 -12.54 17.87 15.04
C VAL A 435 -11.07 18.22 14.89
N PRO A 436 -10.72 19.53 14.89
CA PRO A 436 -9.36 19.99 14.65
C PRO A 436 -8.33 19.36 15.60
N GLY A 437 -7.25 18.82 15.04
CA GLY A 437 -6.13 18.22 15.76
C GLY A 437 -6.41 16.83 16.34
N TYR A 438 -7.50 16.16 15.96
CA TYR A 438 -7.85 14.82 16.46
C TYR A 438 -7.55 13.69 15.48
N TYR A 439 -8.04 13.75 14.23
CA TYR A 439 -7.91 12.61 13.32
C TYR A 439 -6.50 12.48 12.72
N GLN A 440 -5.71 13.54 12.82
CA GLN A 440 -4.36 13.67 12.29
C GLN A 440 -3.36 13.38 13.40
N ARG A 441 -2.25 12.74 13.04
CA ARG A 441 -1.15 12.54 13.96
C ARG A 441 -0.34 13.82 14.06
N LEU A 442 -0.10 14.27 15.29
CA LEU A 442 0.64 15.49 15.57
C LEU A 442 2.06 15.17 16.08
N LEU A 443 3.01 16.01 15.67
CA LEU A 443 4.38 16.00 16.19
C LEU A 443 4.45 16.72 17.54
N ASP A 444 5.63 16.71 18.17
CA ASP A 444 5.85 17.31 19.51
C ASP A 444 5.46 18.79 19.57
N ASP A 445 5.58 19.53 18.46
CA ASP A 445 5.23 20.94 18.35
C ASP A 445 3.76 21.19 17.94
N GLY A 446 2.98 20.13 17.73
CA GLY A 446 1.59 20.19 17.30
C GLY A 446 1.38 20.35 15.79
N SER A 447 2.45 20.34 14.99
CA SER A 447 2.34 20.26 13.53
C SER A 447 1.86 18.87 13.10
N VAL A 448 1.16 18.78 11.96
CA VAL A 448 0.68 17.50 11.42
C VAL A 448 1.85 16.73 10.82
N ALA A 449 1.99 15.44 11.15
CA ALA A 449 2.99 14.56 10.56
C ALA A 449 2.68 14.33 9.07
N THR A 450 3.72 14.33 8.22
CA THR A 450 3.59 14.15 6.76
C THR A 450 4.53 13.07 6.22
N SER A 451 4.99 12.14 7.07
CA SER A 451 5.90 11.07 6.65
C SER A 451 5.27 10.15 5.60
N THR A 452 3.94 10.06 5.57
CA THR A 452 3.12 9.29 4.63
C THR A 452 2.97 9.93 3.24
N CYS A 453 3.66 11.04 2.95
CA CYS A 453 3.51 11.97 1.81
C CYS A 453 2.48 13.09 1.99
N CYS A 454 1.34 12.80 2.62
CA CYS A 454 0.25 13.74 2.90
C CYS A 454 -0.01 13.84 4.43
N PRO A 455 -0.95 14.70 4.90
CA PRO A 455 -1.31 14.77 6.31
C PRO A 455 -1.70 13.41 6.93
N GLY A 456 -0.82 12.85 7.75
CA GLY A 456 -0.95 11.52 8.34
C GLY A 456 -2.09 11.44 9.36
N THR A 457 -2.89 10.37 9.29
CA THR A 457 -3.94 10.11 10.27
C THR A 457 -3.39 9.46 11.53
N ALA A 458 -4.21 9.41 12.59
CA ALA A 458 -3.89 8.77 13.85
C ALA A 458 -4.88 7.62 14.20
N PRO A 459 -4.80 6.44 13.57
CA PRO A 459 -5.67 5.29 13.87
C PRO A 459 -5.52 4.73 15.30
N GLU A 460 -4.50 5.16 16.04
CA GLU A 460 -4.36 4.97 17.49
C GLU A 460 -5.44 5.71 18.30
N HIS A 461 -5.97 6.82 17.78
CA HIS A 461 -7.09 7.51 18.39
C HIS A 461 -8.40 6.75 18.14
N ALA A 462 -9.23 6.69 19.17
CA ALA A 462 -10.41 5.84 19.22
C ALA A 462 -11.35 5.95 18.02
N MET A 463 -11.68 7.17 17.63
CA MET A 463 -12.69 7.44 16.62
C MET A 463 -12.13 7.40 15.20
N MET A 464 -10.82 7.64 15.01
CA MET A 464 -10.16 7.32 13.75
C MET A 464 -10.07 5.81 13.56
N GLY A 465 -9.62 5.07 14.59
CA GLY A 465 -9.57 3.61 14.55
C GLY A 465 -10.95 2.97 14.32
N LYS A 466 -12.03 3.57 14.87
CA LYS A 466 -13.41 3.17 14.55
C LYS A 466 -13.79 3.45 13.09
N LEU A 467 -13.44 4.62 12.56
CA LEU A 467 -13.72 4.96 11.17
C LEU A 467 -13.11 3.95 10.20
N VAL A 468 -11.86 3.53 10.44
CA VAL A 468 -11.19 2.47 9.67
C VAL A 468 -12.02 1.18 9.68
N VAL A 469 -12.45 0.71 10.86
CA VAL A 469 -13.23 -0.53 11.00
C VAL A 469 -14.60 -0.41 10.34
N ASP A 470 -15.33 0.67 10.58
CA ASP A 470 -16.69 0.88 10.06
C ASP A 470 -16.68 1.02 8.52
N SER A 471 -15.70 1.72 7.96
CA SER A 471 -15.53 1.85 6.51
C SER A 471 -15.25 0.49 5.84
N ILE A 472 -14.31 -0.29 6.38
CA ILE A 472 -14.00 -1.64 5.88
C ILE A 472 -15.23 -2.56 5.93
N VAL A 473 -15.98 -2.55 7.04
CA VAL A 473 -17.21 -3.34 7.16
C VAL A 473 -18.25 -2.91 6.13
N THR A 474 -18.34 -1.62 5.81
CA THR A 474 -19.24 -1.11 4.78
C THR A 474 -18.85 -1.61 3.39
N TRP A 475 -17.57 -1.52 3.01
CA TRP A 475 -17.07 -2.09 1.75
C TRP A 475 -17.32 -3.60 1.64
N ALA A 476 -17.06 -4.34 2.72
CA ALA A 476 -17.30 -5.78 2.77
C ALA A 476 -18.79 -6.12 2.63
N ARG A 477 -19.67 -5.45 3.38
CA ARG A 477 -21.10 -5.79 3.43
C ARG A 477 -21.88 -5.22 2.24
N GLU A 478 -21.77 -3.92 2.00
CA GLU A 478 -22.62 -3.19 1.04
C GLU A 478 -22.13 -3.33 -0.40
N TYR A 479 -20.82 -3.48 -0.59
CA TYR A 479 -20.18 -3.58 -1.90
C TYR A 479 -19.62 -4.98 -2.18
N LYS A 480 -19.78 -5.91 -1.23
CA LYS A 480 -19.27 -7.29 -1.32
C LYS A 480 -17.79 -7.30 -1.71
N VAL A 481 -16.93 -6.44 -1.17
CA VAL A 481 -15.48 -6.54 -1.42
C VAL A 481 -14.93 -7.82 -0.74
N ASP A 482 -14.01 -8.53 -1.41
CA ASP A 482 -13.47 -9.84 -0.99
C ASP A 482 -12.08 -9.77 -0.32
N GLY A 483 -11.48 -8.58 -0.25
CA GLY A 483 -10.23 -8.37 0.47
C GLY A 483 -9.77 -6.92 0.46
N PHE A 484 -8.77 -6.62 1.28
CA PHE A 484 -8.26 -5.26 1.45
C PHE A 484 -6.74 -5.25 1.51
N ARG A 485 -6.13 -4.37 0.71
CA ARG A 485 -4.72 -4.01 0.78
C ARG A 485 -4.58 -2.69 1.53
N PHE A 486 -3.92 -2.70 2.68
CA PHE A 486 -3.64 -1.50 3.46
C PHE A 486 -2.37 -0.81 2.96
N ASP A 487 -2.54 0.35 2.37
CA ASP A 487 -1.46 1.28 2.06
C ASP A 487 -0.75 1.74 3.34
N LEU A 488 0.57 1.78 3.31
CA LEU A 488 1.46 2.11 4.43
C LEU A 488 0.95 1.55 5.78
N MET A 489 0.62 0.26 5.81
CA MET A 489 0.06 -0.44 6.98
C MET A 489 0.92 -0.26 8.24
N GLY A 490 2.25 -0.05 8.10
CA GLY A 490 3.15 0.27 9.21
C GLY A 490 2.80 1.54 10.01
N HIS A 491 2.02 2.47 9.45
CA HIS A 491 1.52 3.67 10.13
C HIS A 491 0.23 3.42 10.95
N HIS A 492 -0.27 2.19 10.92
CA HIS A 492 -1.38 1.74 11.78
C HIS A 492 -0.87 1.01 13.02
N PRO A 493 -1.56 1.14 14.16
CA PRO A 493 -1.39 0.21 15.26
C PRO A 493 -1.78 -1.20 14.82
N LYS A 494 -0.95 -2.20 15.14
CA LYS A 494 -1.28 -3.63 14.98
C LYS A 494 -2.65 -3.97 15.57
N ALA A 495 -2.97 -3.41 16.73
CA ALA A 495 -4.25 -3.62 17.38
C ALA A 495 -5.46 -3.14 16.54
N ASN A 496 -5.32 -2.06 15.77
CA ASN A 496 -6.41 -1.56 14.92
C ASN A 496 -6.64 -2.48 13.71
N ILE A 497 -5.57 -2.97 13.07
CA ILE A 497 -5.66 -3.95 11.97
C ILE A 497 -6.26 -5.28 12.46
N LEU A 498 -5.93 -5.73 13.67
CA LEU A 498 -6.56 -6.91 14.27
C LEU A 498 -8.04 -6.68 14.63
N ALA A 499 -8.42 -5.45 14.99
CA ALA A 499 -9.82 -5.09 15.17
C ALA A 499 -10.61 -5.16 13.85
N VAL A 500 -10.01 -4.75 12.73
CA VAL A 500 -10.58 -4.94 11.39
C VAL A 500 -10.82 -6.41 11.10
N ARG A 501 -9.80 -7.27 11.29
CA ARG A 501 -9.93 -8.73 11.11
C ARG A 501 -11.10 -9.30 11.92
N LYS A 502 -11.18 -8.94 13.20
CA LYS A 502 -12.26 -9.38 14.10
C LYS A 502 -13.64 -8.91 13.63
N ALA A 503 -13.75 -7.67 13.13
CA ALA A 503 -15.01 -7.13 12.64
C ALA A 503 -15.47 -7.84 11.35
N LEU A 504 -14.54 -8.13 10.44
CA LEU A 504 -14.83 -8.92 9.24
C LEU A 504 -15.25 -10.35 9.59
N ASP A 505 -14.58 -11.02 10.52
CA ASP A 505 -14.92 -12.40 10.94
C ASP A 505 -16.34 -12.54 11.51
N ALA A 506 -16.94 -11.45 11.96
CA ALA A 506 -18.31 -11.40 12.46
C ALA A 506 -19.37 -11.32 11.34
N LEU A 507 -18.96 -11.04 10.10
CA LEU A 507 -19.87 -11.00 8.94
C LEU A 507 -20.15 -12.42 8.43
N THR A 508 -21.42 -12.75 8.26
CA THR A 508 -21.86 -14.09 7.83
C THR A 508 -22.76 -14.02 6.61
N PRO A 509 -22.78 -15.06 5.74
CA PRO A 509 -23.66 -15.06 4.57
C PRO A 509 -25.15 -14.91 4.93
N ALA A 510 -25.58 -15.49 6.06
CA ALA A 510 -26.97 -15.47 6.49
C ALA A 510 -27.43 -14.08 6.96
N LYS A 511 -26.57 -13.31 7.63
CA LYS A 511 -26.92 -12.00 8.20
C LYS A 511 -26.51 -10.83 7.29
N ASP A 512 -25.34 -10.93 6.68
CA ASP A 512 -24.66 -9.82 6.00
C ASP A 512 -24.49 -10.08 4.50
N GLY A 513 -24.86 -11.27 4.01
CA GLY A 513 -24.76 -11.64 2.60
C GLY A 513 -23.33 -11.89 2.09
N VAL A 514 -22.34 -11.94 2.99
CA VAL A 514 -20.93 -12.19 2.70
C VAL A 514 -20.29 -13.10 3.75
N ASP A 515 -19.34 -13.94 3.34
CA ASP A 515 -18.52 -14.73 4.26
C ASP A 515 -17.27 -13.94 4.65
N GLY A 516 -17.33 -13.28 5.80
CA GLY A 516 -16.26 -12.41 6.26
C GLY A 516 -14.96 -13.12 6.58
N LYS A 517 -15.01 -14.40 6.99
CA LYS A 517 -13.81 -15.22 7.28
C LYS A 517 -12.99 -15.54 6.02
N SER A 518 -13.63 -15.48 4.86
CA SER A 518 -12.98 -15.68 3.56
C SER A 518 -12.35 -14.40 3.00
N ILE A 519 -12.58 -13.24 3.62
CA ILE A 519 -12.02 -11.95 3.15
C ILE A 519 -10.53 -11.90 3.47
N ILE A 520 -9.69 -11.65 2.47
CA ILE A 520 -8.23 -11.60 2.66
C ILE A 520 -7.73 -10.21 3.06
N LEU A 521 -6.70 -10.13 3.91
CA LEU A 521 -6.09 -8.87 4.35
C LEU A 521 -4.59 -8.91 4.16
N TYR A 522 -4.03 -7.85 3.60
CA TYR A 522 -2.59 -7.66 3.50
C TYR A 522 -2.25 -6.17 3.41
N GLY A 523 -0.97 -5.81 3.47
CA GLY A 523 -0.57 -4.41 3.33
C GLY A 523 0.92 -4.17 3.37
N GLU A 524 1.28 -2.90 3.41
CA GLU A 524 2.66 -2.42 3.42
C GLU A 524 3.21 -2.26 4.84
N GLY A 525 3.82 -3.31 5.37
CA GLY A 525 4.36 -3.33 6.74
C GLY A 525 5.71 -2.61 6.90
N TRP A 526 5.94 -1.49 6.20
CA TRP A 526 7.19 -0.73 6.25
C TRP A 526 7.41 -0.06 7.62
N ASN A 527 8.65 0.11 8.04
CA ASN A 527 9.01 0.70 9.33
C ASN A 527 9.73 2.05 9.13
N PHE A 528 8.98 3.16 9.16
CA PHE A 528 9.55 4.51 9.02
C PHE A 528 8.61 5.58 9.59
N GLY A 529 9.06 6.84 9.59
CA GLY A 529 8.28 7.99 10.04
C GLY A 529 8.23 8.15 11.55
N GLU A 530 7.30 8.97 12.03
CA GLU A 530 7.12 9.34 13.44
C GLU A 530 6.62 8.20 14.35
N ALA A 531 6.19 7.09 13.76
CA ALA A 531 5.73 5.90 14.48
C ALA A 531 6.78 4.78 14.50
N ALA A 532 7.90 4.94 13.78
CA ALA A 532 8.93 3.91 13.60
C ALA A 532 9.42 3.30 14.90
N ASP A 533 9.84 2.04 14.82
CA ASP A 533 10.37 1.26 15.95
C ASP A 533 9.40 1.24 17.15
N ASP A 534 8.11 1.18 16.85
CA ASP A 534 7.02 1.19 17.83
C ASP A 534 7.02 2.43 18.75
N ALA A 535 7.61 3.55 18.31
CA ALA A 535 7.81 4.76 19.13
C ALA A 535 6.52 5.35 19.70
N ARG A 536 5.38 5.12 19.03
CA ARG A 536 4.06 5.61 19.45
C ARG A 536 3.11 4.50 19.90
N PHE A 537 3.20 3.34 19.26
CA PHE A 537 2.37 2.16 19.49
C PHE A 537 3.03 0.98 18.79
N VAL A 538 2.64 -0.25 19.12
CA VAL A 538 3.06 -1.42 18.32
C VAL A 538 2.51 -1.31 16.91
N GLN A 539 3.37 -1.02 15.95
CA GLN A 539 3.05 -0.83 14.54
C GLN A 539 2.67 -2.15 13.86
N ALA A 540 1.88 -2.08 12.80
CA ALA A 540 1.60 -3.21 11.92
C ALA A 540 2.72 -3.42 10.88
N THR A 541 3.98 -3.53 11.32
CA THR A 541 5.15 -3.82 10.47
C THR A 541 5.22 -5.28 10.05
N GLN A 542 6.06 -5.60 9.06
CA GLN A 542 6.36 -6.99 8.64
C GLN A 542 6.68 -7.91 9.82
N ARG A 543 7.59 -7.48 10.70
CA ARG A 543 7.96 -8.23 11.90
C ARG A 543 6.76 -8.41 12.85
N ASN A 544 6.04 -7.33 13.11
CA ASN A 544 4.95 -7.36 14.09
C ASN A 544 3.71 -8.10 13.57
N MET A 545 3.51 -8.19 12.25
CA MET A 545 2.37 -8.88 11.64
C MET A 545 2.59 -10.37 11.37
N ALA A 546 3.82 -10.87 11.45
CA ALA A 546 4.10 -12.29 11.36
C ALA A 546 3.23 -13.11 12.35
N GLY A 547 2.63 -14.19 11.87
CA GLY A 547 1.76 -15.07 12.65
C GLY A 547 0.34 -14.56 12.90
N THR A 548 -0.03 -13.39 12.38
CA THR A 548 -1.39 -12.84 12.55
C THR A 548 -2.40 -13.34 11.51
N GLY A 549 -1.92 -13.96 10.42
CA GLY A 549 -2.75 -14.33 9.27
C GLY A 549 -3.06 -13.17 8.31
N ILE A 550 -2.39 -12.03 8.48
CA ILE A 550 -2.47 -10.85 7.62
C ILE A 550 -1.10 -10.66 6.97
N ALA A 551 -1.04 -10.68 5.65
CA ALA A 551 0.24 -10.66 4.95
C ALA A 551 0.83 -9.25 4.84
N THR A 552 2.16 -9.18 4.71
CA THR A 552 2.87 -7.96 4.30
C THR A 552 3.63 -8.18 3.01
N PHE A 553 3.77 -7.16 2.17
CA PHE A 553 4.67 -7.22 1.01
C PHE A 553 6.09 -7.61 1.44
N SER A 554 6.74 -8.50 0.67
CA SER A 554 8.16 -8.86 0.84
C SER A 554 8.99 -8.29 -0.31
N ASP A 555 9.72 -7.23 0.01
CA ASP A 555 10.71 -6.50 -0.81
C ASP A 555 12.03 -7.27 -1.06
N ARG A 556 12.39 -8.22 -0.18
CA ARG A 556 13.68 -8.95 -0.24
C ARG A 556 13.93 -9.61 -1.59
N ALA A 557 12.99 -10.45 -2.02
CA ALA A 557 13.11 -11.20 -3.27
C ALA A 557 12.93 -10.29 -4.49
N ARG A 558 12.07 -9.27 -4.40
CA ARG A 558 11.88 -8.28 -5.47
C ARG A 558 13.21 -7.64 -5.86
N ASP A 559 13.95 -7.13 -4.88
CA ASP A 559 15.21 -6.42 -5.11
C ASP A 559 16.31 -7.37 -5.59
N ALA A 560 16.38 -8.58 -5.02
CA ALA A 560 17.32 -9.61 -5.46
C ALA A 560 17.10 -10.03 -6.93
N VAL A 561 15.84 -10.07 -7.38
CA VAL A 561 15.46 -10.46 -8.74
C VAL A 561 15.75 -9.35 -9.75
N ARG A 562 15.28 -8.13 -9.46
CA ARG A 562 15.45 -6.96 -10.34
C ARG A 562 16.89 -6.48 -10.36
N GLY A 563 17.51 -6.38 -9.19
CA GLY A 563 18.81 -5.76 -8.98
C GLY A 563 18.72 -4.31 -8.52
N GLY A 564 19.45 -3.99 -7.45
CA GLY A 564 19.47 -2.63 -6.91
C GLY A 564 18.16 -2.22 -6.24
N GLY A 565 17.95 -0.92 -6.10
CA GLY A 565 16.72 -0.32 -5.60
C GLY A 565 16.18 0.77 -6.53
N PRO A 566 14.93 1.23 -6.33
CA PRO A 566 14.32 2.26 -7.15
C PRO A 566 14.97 3.65 -7.02
N PHE A 567 15.84 3.83 -6.01
CA PHE A 567 16.50 5.10 -5.72
C PHE A 567 17.97 5.13 -6.14
N ASP A 568 18.49 4.07 -6.76
CA ASP A 568 19.89 3.99 -7.17
C ASP A 568 20.24 5.09 -8.18
N GLU A 569 21.37 5.79 -8.00
CA GLU A 569 21.83 6.84 -8.93
C GLU A 569 22.05 6.33 -10.36
N ASP A 570 22.66 5.16 -10.52
CA ASP A 570 22.73 4.45 -11.79
C ASP A 570 21.61 3.38 -11.84
N PRO A 571 20.59 3.53 -12.70
CA PRO A 571 19.47 2.58 -12.75
C PRO A 571 19.88 1.18 -13.26
N ARG A 572 21.12 1.04 -13.77
CA ARG A 572 21.63 -0.18 -14.39
C ARG A 572 22.19 -1.21 -13.40
N VAL A 573 22.05 -1.02 -12.09
CA VAL A 573 22.46 -2.04 -11.10
C VAL A 573 21.69 -3.35 -11.33
N GLN A 574 22.42 -4.44 -11.59
CA GLN A 574 21.86 -5.73 -11.98
C GLN A 574 21.55 -6.64 -10.78
N GLY A 575 20.61 -7.57 -10.96
CA GLY A 575 20.25 -8.64 -10.04
C GLY A 575 20.16 -9.99 -10.75
N PHE A 576 19.45 -10.94 -10.14
CA PHE A 576 19.38 -12.32 -10.60
C PHE A 576 18.81 -12.45 -12.02
N ALA A 577 17.67 -11.84 -12.33
CA ALA A 577 17.03 -11.96 -13.64
C ALA A 577 17.59 -10.99 -14.69
N SER A 578 18.34 -9.98 -14.24
CA SER A 578 18.83 -8.91 -15.11
C SER A 578 20.30 -9.04 -15.51
N GLY A 579 20.96 -10.16 -15.20
CA GLY A 579 22.28 -10.51 -15.73
C GLY A 579 23.49 -10.21 -14.84
N LEU A 580 23.32 -9.92 -13.54
CA LEU A 580 24.47 -9.71 -12.64
C LEU A 580 25.44 -10.89 -12.75
N PHE A 581 26.75 -10.64 -12.91
CA PHE A 581 27.84 -11.61 -13.14
C PHE A 581 27.74 -12.48 -14.42
N THR A 582 26.53 -12.89 -14.82
CA THR A 582 26.27 -13.88 -15.87
C THR A 582 26.10 -13.26 -17.26
N ASP A 583 25.66 -12.01 -17.32
CA ASP A 583 25.51 -11.21 -18.53
C ASP A 583 25.69 -9.71 -18.20
N PRO A 584 26.92 -9.26 -17.85
CA PRO A 584 27.14 -7.91 -17.33
C PRO A 584 26.84 -6.80 -18.34
N ASN A 585 26.15 -5.74 -17.90
CA ASN A 585 25.75 -4.63 -18.76
C ASN A 585 26.78 -3.49 -18.91
N GLY A 586 27.95 -3.64 -18.28
CA GLY A 586 29.04 -2.66 -18.32
C GLY A 586 28.90 -1.46 -17.37
N SER A 587 27.86 -1.40 -16.52
CA SER A 587 27.78 -0.36 -15.48
C SER A 587 28.85 -0.59 -14.40
N PRO A 588 29.62 0.45 -14.02
CA PRO A 588 30.57 0.37 -12.91
C PRO A 588 29.88 0.18 -11.55
N ALA A 589 28.59 0.52 -11.42
CA ALA A 589 27.82 0.33 -10.18
C ALA A 589 27.60 -1.16 -9.82
N ASN A 590 27.89 -2.08 -10.75
CA ASN A 590 27.88 -3.51 -10.48
C ASN A 590 29.14 -4.00 -9.74
N GLY A 591 30.20 -3.19 -9.70
CA GLY A 591 31.46 -3.55 -9.05
C GLY A 591 32.31 -4.53 -9.87
N GLY A 592 33.39 -5.01 -9.26
CA GLY A 592 34.31 -5.99 -9.87
C GLY A 592 33.66 -7.37 -10.06
N ARG A 593 34.26 -8.24 -10.88
CA ARG A 593 33.68 -9.56 -11.21
C ARG A 593 33.43 -10.44 -9.97
N ASP A 594 34.34 -10.41 -8.99
CA ASP A 594 34.21 -11.17 -7.75
C ASP A 594 33.10 -10.61 -6.86
N GLU A 595 32.96 -9.29 -6.78
CA GLU A 595 31.87 -8.61 -6.09
C GLU A 595 30.51 -8.93 -6.74
N GLN A 596 30.44 -8.89 -8.07
CA GLN A 596 29.23 -9.29 -8.81
C GLN A 596 28.85 -10.73 -8.53
N ARG A 597 29.83 -11.66 -8.51
CA ARG A 597 29.58 -13.06 -8.18
C ARG A 597 29.05 -13.22 -6.77
N ALA A 598 29.67 -12.58 -5.79
CA ALA A 598 29.26 -12.63 -4.39
C ALA A 598 27.84 -12.06 -4.21
N ARG A 599 27.56 -10.91 -4.81
CA ARG A 599 26.23 -10.28 -4.79
C ARG A 599 25.16 -11.14 -5.46
N LEU A 600 25.46 -11.77 -6.61
CA LEU A 600 24.52 -12.68 -7.28
C LEU A 600 24.20 -13.89 -6.41
N LEU A 601 25.22 -14.51 -5.82
CA LEU A 601 25.01 -15.67 -4.95
C LEU A 601 24.23 -15.31 -3.68
N HIS A 602 24.48 -14.13 -3.10
CA HIS A 602 23.67 -13.61 -2.01
C HIS A 602 22.21 -13.34 -2.46
N ALA A 603 22.01 -12.78 -3.65
CA ALA A 603 20.67 -12.61 -4.23
C ALA A 603 19.95 -13.96 -4.42
N GLN A 604 20.67 -15.05 -4.75
CA GLN A 604 20.08 -16.39 -4.78
C GLN A 604 19.60 -16.83 -3.40
N ASP A 605 20.33 -16.53 -2.33
CA ASP A 605 19.91 -16.85 -0.97
C ASP A 605 18.64 -16.06 -0.57
N LEU A 606 18.56 -14.77 -0.93
CA LEU A 606 17.34 -13.97 -0.75
C LEU A 606 16.15 -14.56 -1.52
N ILE A 607 16.36 -15.00 -2.76
CA ILE A 607 15.31 -15.62 -3.59
C ILE A 607 14.88 -16.97 -3.00
N LYS A 608 15.81 -17.78 -2.48
CA LYS A 608 15.49 -19.05 -1.80
C LYS A 608 14.62 -18.81 -0.55
N VAL A 609 14.91 -17.76 0.22
CA VAL A 609 14.06 -17.33 1.34
C VAL A 609 12.68 -16.88 0.83
N GLY A 610 12.60 -16.11 -0.26
CA GLY A 610 11.32 -15.74 -0.88
C GLY A 610 10.51 -16.95 -1.35
N LEU A 611 11.15 -17.91 -2.03
CA LEU A 611 10.52 -19.13 -2.54
C LEU A 611 9.96 -20.02 -1.42
N SER A 612 10.57 -20.02 -0.24
CA SER A 612 10.05 -20.74 0.93
C SER A 612 8.87 -20.03 1.63
N GLY A 613 8.41 -18.89 1.12
CA GLY A 613 7.36 -18.08 1.74
C GLY A 613 7.90 -17.04 2.73
N ASN A 614 9.17 -16.63 2.55
CA ASN A 614 9.89 -15.67 3.38
C ASN A 614 9.98 -16.06 4.86
N LEU A 615 10.00 -17.37 5.13
CA LEU A 615 9.93 -17.93 6.48
C LEU A 615 11.20 -17.64 7.29
N ALA A 616 11.03 -17.12 8.50
CA ALA A 616 12.13 -16.85 9.42
C ALA A 616 12.88 -18.14 9.79
N GLU A 617 12.14 -19.20 10.15
CA GLU A 617 12.69 -20.45 10.68
C GLU A 617 13.05 -21.50 9.62
N TYR A 618 12.81 -21.23 8.33
CA TYR A 618 13.17 -22.17 7.27
C TYR A 618 14.69 -22.26 7.13
N THR A 619 15.23 -23.49 7.16
CA THR A 619 16.66 -23.74 7.12
C THR A 619 17.12 -24.30 5.78
N PHE A 620 18.24 -23.78 5.28
CA PHE A 620 18.91 -24.23 4.07
C PHE A 620 20.43 -23.98 4.16
N THR A 621 21.19 -24.49 3.20
CA THR A 621 22.62 -24.22 3.11
C THR A 621 22.83 -22.92 2.33
N ASP A 622 23.45 -21.90 2.92
CA ASP A 622 23.72 -20.62 2.24
C ASP A 622 24.84 -20.72 1.19
N THR A 623 25.08 -19.65 0.45
CA THR A 623 26.19 -19.59 -0.51
C THR A 623 27.58 -19.80 0.13
N GLY A 624 27.72 -19.56 1.43
CA GLY A 624 28.95 -19.82 2.20
C GLY A 624 29.12 -21.29 2.60
N GLY A 625 28.14 -22.15 2.33
CA GLY A 625 28.13 -23.56 2.73
C GLY A 625 27.67 -23.82 4.17
N ARG A 626 27.13 -22.81 4.86
CA ARG A 626 26.64 -22.93 6.24
C ARG A 626 25.16 -23.27 6.26
N ARG A 627 24.74 -24.11 7.20
CA ARG A 627 23.32 -24.33 7.48
C ARG A 627 22.79 -23.14 8.29
N ILE A 628 21.89 -22.36 7.70
CA ILE A 628 21.32 -21.16 8.33
C ILE A 628 19.79 -21.15 8.20
N LYS A 629 19.14 -20.30 8.99
CA LYS A 629 17.73 -19.93 8.91
C LYS A 629 17.50 -18.79 7.93
N GLY A 630 16.26 -18.63 7.44
CA GLY A 630 15.86 -17.50 6.61
C GLY A 630 16.05 -16.15 7.30
N SER A 631 15.87 -16.09 8.62
CA SER A 631 16.12 -14.88 9.43
C SER A 631 17.61 -14.53 9.59
N GLU A 632 18.53 -15.46 9.28
CA GLU A 632 19.98 -15.25 9.36
C GLU A 632 20.58 -14.80 8.01
N VAL A 633 19.77 -14.76 6.95
CA VAL A 633 20.15 -14.11 5.68
C VAL A 633 19.96 -12.61 5.85
N ASP A 634 21.03 -11.85 5.62
CA ASP A 634 20.99 -10.39 5.67
C ASP A 634 20.21 -9.81 4.49
N TYR A 635 19.46 -8.75 4.75
CA TYR A 635 18.90 -7.85 3.75
C TYR A 635 19.04 -6.43 4.28
N ASN A 636 20.07 -5.72 3.82
CA ASN A 636 20.37 -4.34 4.20
C ASN A 636 20.43 -4.15 5.74
N GLY A 637 21.05 -5.09 6.46
CA GLY A 637 21.15 -5.05 7.92
C GLY A 637 19.93 -5.59 8.68
N SER A 638 18.88 -6.03 7.97
CA SER A 638 17.68 -6.64 8.55
C SER A 638 17.57 -8.13 8.20
N PRO A 639 16.88 -8.95 9.03
CA PRO A 639 16.54 -10.32 8.66
C PRO A 639 15.73 -10.37 7.36
N ALA A 640 16.17 -11.19 6.40
CA ALA A 640 15.43 -11.41 5.16
C ALA A 640 14.12 -12.16 5.43
N GLY A 641 14.21 -13.32 6.09
CA GLY A 641 13.06 -14.10 6.53
C GLY A 641 12.45 -13.54 7.81
N TYR A 642 11.17 -13.16 7.74
CA TYR A 642 10.41 -12.66 8.89
C TYR A 642 9.08 -13.40 9.11
N ALA A 643 8.58 -14.13 8.11
CA ALA A 643 7.27 -14.76 8.16
C ALA A 643 7.26 -15.94 9.15
N ALA A 644 6.17 -16.08 9.91
CA ALA A 644 5.95 -17.23 10.79
C ALA A 644 5.27 -18.38 10.02
N ALA A 645 4.44 -18.05 9.02
CA ALA A 645 3.79 -18.98 8.11
C ALA A 645 3.90 -18.48 6.66
N PRO A 646 3.84 -19.36 5.63
CA PRO A 646 3.99 -18.95 4.23
C PRO A 646 2.90 -17.96 3.77
N GLY A 647 1.80 -17.83 4.51
CA GLY A 647 0.76 -16.83 4.26
C GLY A 647 1.06 -15.41 4.73
N ASP A 648 2.14 -15.17 5.48
CA ASP A 648 2.42 -13.87 6.10
C ASP A 648 3.22 -12.92 5.18
N ALA A 649 3.82 -13.42 4.10
CA ALA A 649 4.64 -12.62 3.19
C ALA A 649 4.14 -12.71 1.75
N LEU A 650 3.69 -11.58 1.20
CA LEU A 650 3.25 -11.44 -0.18
C LEU A 650 4.46 -11.23 -1.10
N ALA A 651 4.70 -12.18 -1.99
CA ALA A 651 5.77 -12.11 -2.99
C ALA A 651 5.36 -11.30 -4.22
N TYR A 652 6.30 -10.56 -4.80
CA TYR A 652 6.08 -9.79 -6.02
C TYR A 652 7.42 -9.46 -6.69
N ALA A 653 7.39 -9.16 -7.98
CA ALA A 653 8.54 -8.65 -8.74
C ALA A 653 8.27 -7.23 -9.28
N ASP A 654 7.00 -6.84 -9.34
CA ASP A 654 6.53 -5.52 -9.72
C ASP A 654 5.19 -5.20 -9.07
N ALA A 655 4.89 -3.91 -9.05
CA ALA A 655 3.65 -3.31 -8.57
C ALA A 655 3.44 -2.01 -9.35
N HIS A 656 2.44 -1.22 -8.97
CA HIS A 656 2.11 0.05 -9.60
C HIS A 656 3.20 1.12 -9.44
N ASP A 657 3.88 1.12 -8.28
CA ASP A 657 4.97 2.00 -7.90
C ASP A 657 6.33 1.51 -8.41
N ASN A 658 7.27 2.45 -8.58
CA ASN A 658 8.57 2.22 -9.22
C ASN A 658 8.42 1.84 -10.71
N GLU A 659 9.52 1.51 -11.37
CA GLU A 659 9.45 1.08 -12.76
C GLU A 659 8.69 -0.25 -12.89
N THR A 660 7.95 -0.41 -14.00
CA THR A 660 7.42 -1.71 -14.40
C THR A 660 8.56 -2.74 -14.50
N LEU A 661 8.24 -4.04 -14.41
CA LEU A 661 9.29 -5.06 -14.57
C LEU A 661 9.98 -4.97 -15.93
N TYR A 662 9.25 -4.64 -16.99
CA TYR A 662 9.83 -4.48 -18.33
C TYR A 662 10.83 -3.31 -18.37
N ASP A 663 10.44 -2.16 -17.82
CA ASP A 663 11.27 -0.96 -17.78
C ASP A 663 12.51 -1.13 -16.91
N ALA A 664 12.38 -1.79 -15.76
CA ALA A 664 13.51 -2.14 -14.91
C ALA A 664 14.51 -3.03 -15.65
N LEU A 665 14.02 -4.06 -16.37
CA LEU A 665 14.86 -4.92 -17.19
C LEU A 665 15.42 -4.19 -18.43
N ALA A 666 14.72 -3.18 -18.96
CA ALA A 666 15.21 -2.34 -20.05
C ALA A 666 16.48 -1.58 -19.63
N TYR A 667 16.49 -0.99 -18.43
CA TYR A 667 17.69 -0.36 -17.86
C TYR A 667 18.81 -1.37 -17.56
N LYS A 668 18.45 -2.54 -17.02
CA LYS A 668 19.43 -3.41 -16.35
C LYS A 668 20.02 -4.50 -17.24
N LEU A 669 19.33 -4.98 -18.26
CA LEU A 669 19.89 -5.95 -19.21
C LEU A 669 20.88 -5.26 -20.16
N PRO A 670 21.93 -5.95 -20.66
CA PRO A 670 22.80 -5.40 -21.69
C PRO A 670 22.00 -4.86 -22.88
N ALA A 671 22.42 -3.72 -23.43
CA ALA A 671 21.70 -3.03 -24.50
C ALA A 671 21.45 -3.92 -25.74
N ALA A 672 22.37 -4.85 -26.02
CA ALA A 672 22.29 -5.80 -27.14
C ALA A 672 21.36 -7.01 -26.88
N THR A 673 20.79 -7.16 -25.69
CA THR A 673 19.85 -8.25 -25.38
C THR A 673 18.61 -8.14 -26.28
N SER A 674 18.27 -9.23 -26.96
CA SER A 674 17.14 -9.28 -27.89
C SER A 674 15.79 -9.10 -27.18
N ALA A 675 14.76 -8.66 -27.91
CA ALA A 675 13.40 -8.54 -27.36
C ALA A 675 12.86 -9.88 -26.84
N ALA A 676 13.15 -10.98 -27.54
CA ALA A 676 12.80 -12.32 -27.10
C ALA A 676 13.48 -12.70 -25.77
N ASP A 677 14.78 -12.43 -25.62
CA ASP A 677 15.50 -12.73 -24.38
C ASP A 677 15.07 -11.83 -23.22
N ARG A 678 14.69 -10.57 -23.49
CA ARG A 678 14.09 -9.67 -22.49
C ARG A 678 12.75 -10.22 -21.99
N ALA A 679 11.89 -10.67 -22.91
CA ALA A 679 10.61 -11.28 -22.56
C ALA A 679 10.81 -12.55 -21.71
N ARG A 680 11.81 -13.37 -22.04
CA ARG A 680 12.18 -14.55 -21.24
C ARG A 680 12.72 -14.18 -19.85
N ALA A 681 13.57 -13.17 -19.75
CA ALA A 681 14.07 -12.66 -18.47
C ALA A 681 12.93 -12.19 -17.56
N GLN A 682 11.90 -11.54 -18.14
CA GLN A 682 10.69 -11.15 -17.42
C GLN A 682 9.91 -12.36 -16.89
N VAL A 683 9.73 -13.41 -17.69
CA VAL A 683 9.09 -14.65 -17.23
C VAL A 683 9.88 -15.29 -16.08
N VAL A 684 11.23 -15.32 -16.15
CA VAL A 684 12.08 -15.81 -15.05
C VAL A 684 11.89 -14.97 -13.79
N ALA A 685 11.87 -13.64 -13.92
CA ALA A 685 11.66 -12.74 -12.79
C ALA A 685 10.29 -12.97 -12.12
N LEU A 686 9.21 -13.02 -12.92
CA LEU A 686 7.85 -13.28 -12.43
C LEU A 686 7.70 -14.66 -11.77
N ALA A 687 8.44 -15.66 -12.26
CA ALA A 687 8.38 -17.01 -11.74
C ALA A 687 8.84 -17.11 -10.27
N THR A 688 9.76 -16.25 -9.83
CA THR A 688 10.27 -16.28 -8.45
C THR A 688 9.19 -15.94 -7.43
N ALA A 689 8.30 -15.01 -7.76
CA ALA A 689 7.11 -14.72 -6.96
C ALA A 689 6.01 -15.77 -7.19
N THR A 690 5.73 -16.09 -8.46
CA THR A 690 4.64 -16.99 -8.85
C THR A 690 4.77 -18.38 -8.23
N LEU A 691 5.99 -18.95 -8.19
CA LEU A 691 6.27 -20.29 -7.69
C LEU A 691 6.70 -20.31 -6.21
N SER A 692 6.46 -19.23 -5.46
CA SER A 692 6.69 -19.19 -4.02
C SER A 692 5.60 -19.96 -3.24
N GLN A 693 5.93 -20.37 -2.02
CA GLN A 693 4.97 -20.99 -1.09
C GLN A 693 3.88 -20.02 -0.60
N GLY A 694 4.14 -18.72 -0.64
CA GLY A 694 3.23 -17.68 -0.16
C GLY A 694 2.33 -17.07 -1.24
N PRO A 695 1.48 -16.09 -0.86
CA PRO A 695 0.71 -15.29 -1.81
C PRO A 695 1.62 -14.58 -2.80
N ALA A 696 1.11 -14.30 -4.01
CA ALA A 696 1.85 -13.48 -4.97
C ALA A 696 0.97 -12.43 -5.65
N LEU A 697 1.57 -11.27 -5.90
CA LEU A 697 0.99 -10.17 -6.65
C LEU A 697 1.78 -9.94 -7.96
N SER A 698 1.07 -9.51 -8.99
CA SER A 698 1.64 -9.10 -10.27
C SER A 698 0.90 -7.86 -10.79
N GLN A 699 1.65 -6.90 -11.32
CA GLN A 699 1.07 -5.70 -11.92
C GLN A 699 0.26 -6.03 -13.18
N ALA A 700 -0.93 -5.44 -13.36
CA ALA A 700 -1.72 -5.58 -14.57
C ALA A 700 -0.92 -5.20 -15.82
N GLY A 701 -0.94 -6.11 -16.80
CA GLY A 701 -0.17 -5.99 -18.04
C GLY A 701 1.27 -6.50 -17.95
N THR A 702 1.79 -6.89 -16.78
CA THR A 702 3.17 -7.41 -16.69
C THR A 702 3.36 -8.69 -17.50
N ASP A 703 2.34 -9.54 -17.59
CA ASP A 703 2.39 -10.74 -18.44
C ASP A 703 2.39 -10.40 -19.95
N LEU A 704 2.01 -9.15 -20.29
CA LEU A 704 2.06 -8.56 -21.63
C LEU A 704 3.26 -7.61 -21.79
N LEU A 705 4.27 -7.72 -20.94
CA LEU A 705 5.49 -6.91 -20.98
C LEU A 705 5.22 -5.41 -20.79
N ARG A 706 4.17 -5.03 -20.04
CA ARG A 706 3.79 -3.62 -19.83
C ARG A 706 4.98 -2.74 -19.50
N SER A 707 5.01 -1.59 -20.15
CA SER A 707 5.95 -0.50 -19.93
C SER A 707 5.18 0.79 -19.68
N LYS A 708 5.77 1.67 -18.86
CA LYS A 708 5.35 3.06 -18.67
C LYS A 708 6.38 4.04 -19.25
N SER A 709 7.11 3.59 -20.27
CA SER A 709 8.17 4.32 -20.96
C SER A 709 9.26 4.80 -19.98
N LEU A 710 9.69 3.87 -19.10
CA LEU A 710 10.71 4.07 -18.08
C LEU A 710 10.34 5.02 -16.93
N ASP A 711 9.06 5.34 -16.75
CA ASP A 711 8.60 6.13 -15.60
C ASP A 711 8.63 5.32 -14.30
N ARG A 712 9.32 5.85 -13.28
CA ARG A 712 9.37 5.24 -11.94
C ARG A 712 8.22 5.64 -11.02
N ASN A 713 7.52 6.75 -11.28
CA ASN A 713 6.48 7.23 -10.36
C ASN A 713 5.34 7.86 -11.14
N SER A 714 4.46 7.00 -11.64
CA SER A 714 3.51 7.34 -12.70
C SER A 714 2.12 7.71 -12.18
N PHE A 715 2.03 8.15 -10.91
CA PHE A 715 0.77 8.44 -10.23
C PHE A 715 -0.07 9.52 -10.92
N ASP A 716 0.59 10.52 -11.51
CA ASP A 716 -0.03 11.67 -12.20
C ASP A 716 0.57 11.83 -13.62
N SER A 717 0.98 10.71 -14.24
CA SER A 717 1.57 10.68 -15.59
C SER A 717 0.54 10.45 -16.70
N GLY A 718 -0.75 10.63 -16.41
CA GLY A 718 -1.83 10.54 -17.39
C GLY A 718 -2.00 9.16 -18.06
N ASP A 719 -2.98 9.11 -18.96
CA ASP A 719 -3.27 7.90 -19.76
C ASP A 719 -2.11 7.52 -20.69
N TRP A 720 -1.37 8.52 -21.17
CA TRP A 720 -0.34 8.34 -22.19
C TRP A 720 0.77 7.37 -21.78
N PHE A 721 1.22 7.48 -20.53
CA PHE A 721 2.26 6.63 -19.97
C PHE A 721 1.70 5.38 -19.28
N ASN A 722 0.45 5.40 -18.78
CA ASN A 722 -0.06 4.32 -17.93
C ASN A 722 -0.99 3.32 -18.62
N ALA A 723 -1.73 3.71 -19.66
CA ALA A 723 -2.79 2.87 -20.22
C ALA A 723 -2.29 1.47 -20.63
N ILE A 724 -3.11 0.46 -20.36
CA ILE A 724 -2.78 -0.92 -20.72
C ILE A 724 -3.25 -1.19 -22.14
N HIS A 725 -2.34 -1.74 -22.95
CA HIS A 725 -2.61 -2.20 -24.31
C HIS A 725 -2.83 -3.71 -24.31
N TRP A 726 -4.07 -4.14 -24.51
CA TRP A 726 -4.44 -5.56 -24.47
C TRP A 726 -4.18 -6.31 -25.78
N ALA A 727 -4.23 -5.59 -26.90
CA ALA A 727 -3.86 -6.09 -28.22
C ALA A 727 -2.35 -5.88 -28.43
N CYS A 728 -1.63 -6.92 -28.84
CA CYS A 728 -0.17 -6.85 -28.95
C CYS A 728 0.29 -5.93 -30.10
N GLU A 729 -0.58 -5.69 -31.08
CA GLU A 729 -0.38 -4.79 -32.20
C GLU A 729 -0.28 -3.33 -31.74
N ASP A 730 -0.87 -2.99 -30.59
CA ASP A 730 -0.77 -1.67 -29.97
C ASP A 730 0.54 -1.49 -29.16
N GLY A 731 1.37 -2.54 -29.12
CA GLY A 731 2.62 -2.60 -28.36
C GLY A 731 2.41 -2.77 -26.86
N ASN A 732 3.47 -2.57 -26.08
CA ASN A 732 3.45 -2.72 -24.62
C ASN A 732 3.51 -1.39 -23.84
N GLY A 733 3.47 -0.25 -24.54
CA GLY A 733 3.64 1.08 -23.93
C GLY A 733 5.08 1.61 -23.91
N PHE A 734 6.06 0.91 -24.46
CA PHE A 734 7.47 1.36 -24.49
C PHE A 734 7.76 2.38 -25.59
N GLY A 735 8.65 3.33 -25.30
CA GLY A 735 9.12 4.30 -26.29
C GLY A 735 8.10 5.38 -26.63
N ARG A 736 7.38 5.87 -25.61
CA ARG A 736 6.33 6.90 -25.68
C ARG A 736 6.84 8.27 -25.24
N GLY A 737 8.12 8.57 -25.43
CA GLY A 737 8.76 9.78 -24.91
C GLY A 737 9.48 9.52 -23.59
N LEU A 738 10.30 10.49 -23.21
CA LEU A 738 10.91 10.50 -21.88
C LEU A 738 9.82 10.64 -20.80
N PRO A 739 9.94 9.93 -19.68
CA PRO A 739 8.99 10.00 -18.58
C PRO A 739 9.05 11.37 -17.88
N PRO A 740 8.02 11.77 -17.11
CA PRO A 740 7.94 13.08 -16.46
C PRO A 740 9.18 13.49 -15.68
N ALA A 741 9.61 14.74 -15.91
CA ALA A 741 10.90 15.25 -15.44
C ALA A 741 11.05 15.24 -13.92
N ALA A 742 9.98 15.56 -13.18
CA ALA A 742 9.99 15.75 -11.72
C ALA A 742 10.66 14.60 -10.96
N ASP A 743 10.44 13.37 -11.42
CA ASP A 743 10.98 12.16 -10.79
C ASP A 743 12.04 11.44 -11.63
N ASN A 744 12.16 11.75 -12.92
CA ASN A 744 12.92 10.92 -13.86
C ASN A 744 14.03 11.66 -14.63
N GLU A 745 14.09 12.99 -14.62
CA GLU A 745 15.06 13.77 -15.40
C GLU A 745 16.53 13.35 -15.17
N PRO A 746 16.98 13.08 -13.93
CA PRO A 746 18.35 12.58 -13.69
C PRO A 746 18.66 11.24 -14.40
N LYS A 747 17.63 10.46 -14.77
CA LYS A 747 17.77 9.17 -15.45
C LYS A 747 17.69 9.26 -16.97
N TRP A 748 17.25 10.40 -17.52
CA TRP A 748 17.11 10.58 -18.97
C TRP A 748 18.36 10.26 -19.80
N PRO A 749 19.60 10.52 -19.35
CA PRO A 749 20.79 10.10 -20.08
C PRO A 749 20.87 8.58 -20.32
N TYR A 750 20.34 7.77 -19.39
CA TYR A 750 20.22 6.33 -19.56
C TYR A 750 18.99 5.93 -20.39
N ALA A 751 17.90 6.69 -20.28
CA ALA A 751 16.63 6.40 -20.94
C ALA A 751 16.67 6.65 -22.46
N LYS A 752 17.20 7.80 -22.91
CA LYS A 752 17.22 8.22 -24.32
C LYS A 752 17.72 7.12 -25.28
N PRO A 753 18.89 6.50 -25.08
CA PRO A 753 19.37 5.45 -25.99
C PRO A 753 18.51 4.18 -25.96
N LEU A 754 17.77 3.91 -24.88
CA LEU A 754 16.89 2.75 -24.79
C LEU A 754 15.58 2.98 -25.57
N LEU A 755 15.00 4.18 -25.47
CA LEU A 755 13.69 4.51 -26.08
C LEU A 755 13.71 4.44 -27.62
N THR A 756 14.87 4.65 -28.23
CA THR A 756 15.09 4.56 -29.68
C THR A 756 15.66 3.21 -30.14
N ASN A 757 16.04 2.32 -29.21
CA ASN A 757 16.63 1.03 -29.56
C ASN A 757 15.55 0.00 -29.94
N PRO A 758 15.52 -0.48 -31.20
CA PRO A 758 14.52 -1.45 -31.63
C PRO A 758 14.64 -2.81 -30.91
N ALA A 759 15.82 -3.18 -30.38
CA ALA A 759 15.99 -4.42 -29.61
C ALA A 759 15.27 -4.41 -28.25
N VAL A 760 14.82 -3.24 -27.79
CA VAL A 760 14.07 -3.05 -26.53
C VAL A 760 12.57 -2.91 -26.80
N ARG A 761 12.10 -2.99 -28.05
CA ARG A 761 10.67 -2.96 -28.36
C ARG A 761 10.16 -4.37 -28.61
N PRO A 762 9.21 -4.90 -27.81
CA PRO A 762 8.69 -6.24 -28.04
C PRO A 762 7.64 -6.23 -29.15
N GLY A 763 7.60 -7.28 -29.95
CA GLY A 763 6.54 -7.53 -30.91
C GLY A 763 5.46 -8.46 -30.35
N CYS A 764 4.49 -8.80 -31.19
CA CYS A 764 3.41 -9.70 -30.82
C CYS A 764 3.88 -11.08 -30.38
N ALA A 765 4.95 -11.62 -30.97
CA ALA A 765 5.49 -12.92 -30.59
C ALA A 765 6.02 -12.92 -29.15
N GLU A 766 6.74 -11.86 -28.77
CA GLU A 766 7.26 -11.68 -27.41
C GLU A 766 6.14 -11.46 -26.38
N ILE A 767 5.20 -10.56 -26.67
CA ILE A 767 4.09 -10.20 -25.77
C ILE A 767 3.19 -11.42 -25.52
N THR A 768 2.74 -12.08 -26.58
CA THR A 768 1.83 -13.23 -26.46
C THR A 768 2.54 -14.46 -25.89
N GLY A 769 3.83 -14.65 -26.22
CA GLY A 769 4.67 -15.70 -25.69
C GLY A 769 4.92 -15.57 -24.18
N ALA A 770 5.24 -14.36 -23.70
CA ALA A 770 5.41 -14.09 -22.27
C ALA A 770 4.12 -14.35 -21.48
N SER A 771 2.97 -13.89 -22.00
CA SER A 771 1.66 -14.13 -21.36
C SER A 771 1.30 -15.61 -21.33
N ALA A 772 1.61 -16.36 -22.40
CA ALA A 772 1.43 -17.81 -22.42
C ALA A 772 2.28 -18.53 -21.38
N ALA A 773 3.59 -18.22 -21.32
CA ALA A 773 4.50 -18.83 -20.36
C ALA A 773 4.12 -18.49 -18.90
N TYR A 774 3.73 -17.24 -18.62
CA TYR A 774 3.26 -16.86 -17.28
C TYR A 774 2.00 -17.64 -16.86
N ARG A 775 1.02 -17.78 -17.76
CA ARG A 775 -0.20 -18.57 -17.51
C ARG A 775 0.09 -20.05 -17.29
N GLU A 776 1.10 -20.61 -17.94
CA GLU A 776 1.56 -21.98 -17.69
C GLU A 776 2.11 -22.12 -16.27
N LEU A 777 2.94 -21.18 -15.81
CA LEU A 777 3.46 -21.16 -14.45
C LEU A 777 2.36 -20.98 -13.40
N LEU A 778 1.38 -20.09 -13.65
CA LEU A 778 0.20 -19.93 -12.80
C LEU A 778 -0.59 -21.24 -12.68
N ARG A 779 -0.78 -21.95 -13.79
CA ARG A 779 -1.51 -23.23 -13.78
C ARG A 779 -0.76 -24.27 -12.97
N ILE A 780 0.56 -24.37 -13.13
CA ILE A 780 1.40 -25.26 -12.32
C ILE A 780 1.26 -24.90 -10.84
N ARG A 781 1.47 -23.63 -10.48
CA ARG A 781 1.37 -23.13 -9.09
C ARG A 781 0.05 -23.47 -8.40
N THR A 782 -1.05 -23.43 -9.16
CA THR A 782 -2.40 -23.56 -8.60
C THR A 782 -2.96 -24.98 -8.66
N THR A 783 -2.38 -25.87 -9.48
CA THR A 783 -2.80 -27.27 -9.57
C THR A 783 -1.92 -28.21 -8.75
N GLU A 784 -0.65 -27.87 -8.55
CA GLU A 784 0.28 -28.66 -7.74
C GLU A 784 0.16 -28.33 -6.25
N LYS A 785 -0.40 -29.26 -5.47
CA LYS A 785 -0.61 -29.10 -4.02
C LYS A 785 0.68 -28.84 -3.23
N ALA A 786 1.83 -29.20 -3.79
CA ALA A 786 3.11 -29.03 -3.14
C ALA A 786 3.43 -27.53 -2.86
N PHE A 787 2.84 -26.59 -3.62
CA PHE A 787 2.98 -25.15 -3.38
C PHE A 787 2.07 -24.58 -2.28
N SER A 788 1.18 -25.39 -1.70
CA SER A 788 0.14 -24.94 -0.76
C SER A 788 0.38 -25.44 0.67
N GLN A 789 1.65 -25.47 1.11
CA GLN A 789 1.95 -25.84 2.49
C GLN A 789 1.37 -24.82 3.47
N THR A 790 0.88 -25.30 4.60
CA THR A 790 0.14 -24.46 5.55
C THR A 790 0.98 -24.00 6.74
N THR A 791 2.14 -24.63 6.97
CA THR A 791 3.02 -24.34 8.11
C THR A 791 4.48 -24.29 7.66
N ALA A 792 5.34 -23.65 8.46
CA ALA A 792 6.76 -23.60 8.21
C ALA A 792 7.40 -25.00 8.17
N GLU A 793 6.97 -25.92 9.03
CA GLU A 793 7.47 -27.31 9.04
C GLU A 793 7.01 -28.08 7.80
N GLY A 794 5.80 -27.79 7.29
CA GLY A 794 5.31 -28.32 6.02
C GLY A 794 6.22 -27.91 4.86
N VAL A 795 6.55 -26.62 4.79
CA VAL A 795 7.52 -26.09 3.82
C VAL A 795 8.88 -26.75 3.99
N GLN A 796 9.42 -26.81 5.23
CA GLN A 796 10.73 -27.39 5.50
C GLN A 796 10.86 -28.86 5.06
N ARG A 797 9.77 -29.64 5.15
CA ARG A 797 9.73 -31.04 4.69
C ARG A 797 9.59 -31.15 3.18
N ALA A 798 8.76 -30.31 2.57
CA ALA A 798 8.43 -30.42 1.15
C ALA A 798 9.48 -29.76 0.25
N LEU A 799 10.08 -28.66 0.69
CA LEU A 799 10.93 -27.78 -0.10
C LEU A 799 12.39 -27.92 0.32
N SER A 800 13.29 -28.03 -0.66
CA SER A 800 14.74 -27.99 -0.43
C SER A 800 15.51 -27.43 -1.64
N PHE A 801 16.74 -26.98 -1.41
CA PHE A 801 17.64 -26.48 -2.46
C PHE A 801 18.89 -27.37 -2.51
N PRO A 802 18.85 -28.52 -3.20
CA PRO A 802 19.88 -29.57 -3.08
C PRO A 802 21.26 -29.18 -3.59
N LEU A 803 21.35 -28.14 -4.44
CA LEU A 803 22.61 -27.66 -5.01
C LEU A 803 23.11 -26.36 -4.37
N SER A 804 22.40 -25.86 -3.35
CA SER A 804 22.80 -24.67 -2.60
C SER A 804 24.07 -24.94 -1.79
N GLY A 805 24.99 -23.97 -1.76
CA GLY A 805 26.30 -24.11 -1.11
C GLY A 805 27.42 -23.46 -1.91
N THR A 806 28.66 -23.74 -1.55
CA THR A 806 29.86 -23.17 -2.19
C THR A 806 30.04 -23.57 -3.66
N GLY A 807 29.43 -24.68 -4.08
CA GLY A 807 29.43 -25.19 -5.45
C GLY A 807 28.19 -24.82 -6.28
N GLU A 808 27.29 -23.98 -5.76
CA GLU A 808 26.10 -23.58 -6.49
C GLU A 808 26.44 -22.84 -7.78
N THR A 809 25.69 -23.10 -8.85
CA THR A 809 25.88 -22.42 -10.14
C THR A 809 25.35 -21.00 -10.06
N PRO A 810 26.18 -19.95 -10.26
CA PRO A 810 25.68 -18.58 -10.22
C PRO A 810 24.69 -18.31 -11.36
N GLY A 811 23.53 -17.74 -11.01
CA GLY A 811 22.41 -17.46 -11.90
C GLY A 811 21.44 -18.63 -12.10
N VAL A 812 21.58 -19.71 -11.32
CA VAL A 812 20.72 -20.90 -11.40
C VAL A 812 20.27 -21.34 -10.02
N ILE A 813 18.96 -21.44 -9.81
CA ILE A 813 18.38 -22.01 -8.59
C ILE A 813 17.72 -23.34 -8.93
N THR A 814 18.12 -24.41 -8.25
CA THR A 814 17.46 -25.71 -8.32
C THR A 814 16.68 -25.95 -7.04
N MET A 815 15.35 -25.98 -7.14
CA MET A 815 14.42 -26.20 -6.03
C MET A 815 13.77 -27.57 -6.18
N ARG A 816 13.80 -28.40 -5.13
CA ARG A 816 12.93 -29.57 -5.00
C ARG A 816 11.70 -29.19 -4.22
N LEU A 817 10.53 -29.63 -4.67
CA LEU A 817 9.26 -29.40 -3.99
C LEU A 817 8.36 -30.62 -4.10
N GLY A 818 8.35 -31.47 -3.07
CA GLY A 818 7.66 -32.77 -3.12
C GLY A 818 8.18 -33.63 -4.29
N ALA A 819 7.29 -33.98 -5.22
CA ALA A 819 7.62 -34.72 -6.44
C ALA A 819 8.20 -33.85 -7.58
N LEU A 820 8.28 -32.53 -7.37
CA LEU A 820 8.72 -31.57 -8.39
C LEU A 820 10.21 -31.24 -8.25
N VAL A 821 10.82 -30.93 -9.38
CA VAL A 821 12.10 -30.22 -9.47
C VAL A 821 11.86 -28.99 -10.33
N VAL A 822 12.12 -27.81 -9.79
CA VAL A 822 12.02 -26.53 -10.49
C VAL A 822 13.42 -25.98 -10.66
N VAL A 823 13.80 -25.67 -11.90
CA VAL A 823 15.09 -25.06 -12.22
C VAL A 823 14.83 -23.68 -12.80
N PHE A 824 15.29 -22.65 -12.09
CA PHE A 824 15.28 -21.27 -12.53
C PHE A 824 16.64 -20.97 -13.15
N ASN A 825 16.74 -20.96 -14.47
CA ASN A 825 17.96 -20.57 -15.17
C ASN A 825 17.84 -19.13 -15.66
N ALA A 826 18.46 -18.17 -14.96
CA ALA A 826 18.49 -16.77 -15.36
C ALA A 826 19.67 -16.43 -16.29
N THR A 827 20.62 -17.35 -16.48
CA THR A 827 21.78 -17.15 -17.34
C THR A 827 21.38 -17.08 -18.82
N PRO A 828 22.18 -16.45 -19.70
CA PRO A 828 21.87 -16.39 -21.14
C PRO A 828 22.07 -17.75 -21.84
N SER A 829 22.70 -18.73 -21.19
CA SER A 829 23.08 -20.01 -21.80
C SER A 829 22.34 -21.18 -21.17
N ARG A 830 22.33 -22.30 -21.89
CA ARG A 830 21.79 -23.56 -21.37
C ARG A 830 22.64 -24.05 -20.19
N GLN A 831 21.98 -24.45 -19.11
CA GLN A 831 22.62 -24.93 -17.89
C GLN A 831 22.22 -26.39 -17.61
N SER A 832 23.16 -27.14 -17.03
CA SER A 832 22.96 -28.51 -16.57
C SER A 832 23.11 -28.54 -15.06
N GLN A 833 22.12 -29.10 -14.35
CA GLN A 833 22.06 -29.16 -12.90
C GLN A 833 21.93 -30.63 -12.48
N THR A 834 22.99 -31.19 -11.90
CA THR A 834 23.02 -32.61 -11.51
C THR A 834 22.66 -32.76 -10.05
N VAL A 835 21.58 -33.51 -9.77
CA VAL A 835 21.18 -33.91 -8.43
C VAL A 835 21.36 -35.42 -8.32
N PRO A 836 22.54 -35.92 -7.88
CA PRO A 836 22.85 -37.36 -7.93
C PRO A 836 21.84 -38.24 -7.19
N ALA A 837 21.28 -37.73 -6.09
CA ALA A 837 20.24 -38.42 -5.31
C ALA A 837 18.94 -38.69 -6.09
N LEU A 838 18.75 -38.06 -7.25
CA LEU A 838 17.61 -38.28 -8.13
C LEU A 838 17.92 -39.20 -9.31
N ALA A 839 19.15 -39.68 -9.48
CA ALA A 839 19.48 -40.64 -10.53
C ALA A 839 18.61 -41.91 -10.44
N GLY A 840 18.24 -42.47 -11.58
CA GLY A 840 17.36 -43.64 -11.69
C GLY A 840 15.87 -43.36 -11.49
N THR A 841 15.49 -42.26 -10.83
CA THR A 841 14.09 -41.84 -10.66
C THR A 841 13.57 -41.24 -11.96
N PRO A 842 12.43 -41.67 -12.51
CA PRO A 842 11.93 -41.11 -13.76
C PRO A 842 11.37 -39.70 -13.53
N TYR A 843 11.95 -38.69 -14.17
CA TYR A 843 11.40 -37.34 -14.26
C TYR A 843 11.11 -36.98 -15.71
N ALA A 844 10.08 -36.18 -15.91
CA ALA A 844 9.75 -35.56 -17.20
C ALA A 844 9.41 -34.09 -16.99
N LEU A 845 9.52 -33.29 -18.06
CA LEU A 845 9.00 -31.93 -18.06
C LEU A 845 7.51 -31.96 -17.71
N HIS A 846 7.08 -31.05 -16.84
CA HIS A 846 5.71 -31.01 -16.34
C HIS A 846 4.73 -30.91 -17.52
N PRO A 847 3.61 -31.67 -17.53
CA PRO A 847 2.71 -31.75 -18.69
C PRO A 847 2.22 -30.39 -19.22
N VAL A 848 1.99 -29.43 -18.32
CA VAL A 848 1.61 -28.05 -18.69
C VAL A 848 2.66 -27.36 -19.58
N GLN A 849 3.95 -27.54 -19.29
CA GLN A 849 5.03 -26.98 -20.11
C GLN A 849 5.37 -27.88 -21.31
N ALA A 850 5.31 -29.21 -21.15
CA ALA A 850 5.57 -30.16 -22.23
C ALA A 850 4.58 -30.02 -23.41
N HIS A 851 3.33 -29.67 -23.11
CA HIS A 851 2.28 -29.39 -24.09
C HIS A 851 1.96 -27.88 -24.19
N GLY A 852 2.79 -27.04 -23.58
CA GLY A 852 2.65 -25.59 -23.57
C GLY A 852 3.04 -24.93 -24.90
N ALA A 853 2.83 -23.62 -24.95
CA ALA A 853 3.12 -22.79 -26.12
C ALA A 853 4.60 -22.41 -26.22
N ASP A 854 5.34 -22.35 -25.10
CA ASP A 854 6.76 -22.00 -25.10
C ASP A 854 7.61 -23.14 -25.69
N ALA A 855 8.06 -22.98 -26.95
CA ALA A 855 8.93 -23.93 -27.63
C ALA A 855 10.30 -24.10 -26.94
N THR A 856 10.80 -23.04 -26.29
CA THR A 856 12.13 -23.07 -25.65
C THR A 856 12.10 -23.99 -24.44
N VAL A 857 11.15 -23.81 -23.51
CA VAL A 857 11.08 -24.65 -22.30
C VAL A 857 10.84 -26.13 -22.64
N ARG A 858 10.15 -26.44 -23.74
CA ARG A 858 9.96 -27.82 -24.24
C ARG A 858 11.27 -28.52 -24.62
N THR A 859 12.35 -27.78 -24.86
CA THR A 859 13.69 -28.35 -25.08
C THR A 859 14.46 -28.64 -23.79
N SER A 860 13.81 -28.50 -22.62
CA SER A 860 14.38 -28.90 -21.34
C SER A 860 14.34 -30.43 -21.21
N GLY A 861 15.36 -31.01 -20.58
CA GLY A 861 15.53 -32.46 -20.52
C GLY A 861 16.00 -32.95 -19.17
N TYR A 862 15.84 -34.25 -18.93
CA TYR A 862 16.33 -34.93 -17.74
C TYR A 862 17.08 -36.22 -18.12
N GLY A 863 18.36 -36.28 -17.73
CA GLY A 863 19.21 -37.45 -17.89
C GLY A 863 19.04 -38.42 -16.71
N ARG A 864 18.19 -39.44 -16.89
CA ARG A 864 17.85 -40.41 -15.84
C ARG A 864 19.05 -41.11 -15.21
N ALA A 865 20.06 -41.47 -16.00
CA ALA A 865 21.22 -42.20 -15.50
C ALA A 865 22.05 -41.37 -14.50
N THR A 866 22.08 -40.05 -14.66
CA THR A 866 22.94 -39.16 -13.88
C THR A 866 22.18 -38.28 -12.90
N GLY A 867 20.86 -38.14 -13.05
CA GLY A 867 20.08 -37.17 -12.28
C GLY A 867 20.29 -35.72 -12.76
N THR A 868 20.62 -35.52 -14.04
CA THR A 868 20.95 -34.19 -14.60
C THR A 868 19.74 -33.54 -15.28
N PHE A 869 19.38 -32.34 -14.85
CA PHE A 869 18.36 -31.49 -15.45
C PHE A 869 19.02 -30.48 -16.38
N THR A 870 18.61 -30.42 -17.63
CA THR A 870 19.16 -29.51 -18.63
C THR A 870 18.11 -28.48 -19.02
N VAL A 871 18.39 -27.19 -18.81
CA VAL A 871 17.42 -26.10 -18.98
C VAL A 871 18.01 -24.99 -19.86
N PRO A 872 17.31 -24.53 -20.91
CA PRO A 872 17.76 -23.44 -21.77
C PRO A 872 18.02 -22.14 -21.00
N GLY A 873 18.75 -21.21 -21.62
CA GLY A 873 18.96 -19.87 -21.07
C GLY A 873 17.64 -19.15 -20.80
N ARG A 874 17.62 -18.30 -19.77
CA ARG A 874 16.46 -17.47 -19.38
C ARG A 874 15.16 -18.28 -19.35
N THR A 875 15.15 -19.40 -18.63
CA THR A 875 14.03 -20.34 -18.63
C THR A 875 13.78 -20.90 -17.23
N VAL A 876 12.49 -21.03 -16.89
CA VAL A 876 12.06 -21.78 -15.71
C VAL A 876 11.41 -23.07 -16.16
N ALA A 877 12.03 -24.20 -15.85
CA ALA A 877 11.51 -25.52 -16.18
C ALA A 877 11.07 -26.26 -14.91
N VAL A 878 9.85 -26.76 -14.93
CA VAL A 878 9.28 -27.59 -13.86
C VAL A 878 9.27 -29.03 -14.36
N PHE A 879 9.92 -29.92 -13.62
CA PHE A 879 9.91 -31.35 -13.86
C PHE A 879 9.09 -32.04 -12.77
N THR A 880 8.41 -33.12 -13.12
CA THR A 880 7.65 -33.94 -12.18
C THR A 880 8.07 -35.40 -12.31
N ALA A 881 8.08 -36.13 -11.20
CA ALA A 881 8.41 -37.55 -11.20
C ALA A 881 7.28 -38.37 -11.85
N SER A 882 7.62 -39.23 -12.82
CA SER A 882 6.66 -40.10 -13.50
C SER A 882 6.10 -41.13 -12.52
N GLY A 883 4.77 -41.16 -12.34
CA GLY A 883 4.07 -42.04 -11.38
C GLY A 883 3.33 -41.31 -10.25
N ALA A 884 3.43 -39.98 -10.18
CA ALA A 884 2.74 -39.16 -9.16
C ALA A 884 1.31 -38.72 -9.52
N VAL A 885 0.78 -39.13 -10.69
CA VAL A 885 -0.62 -38.83 -11.07
C VAL A 885 -1.55 -39.88 -10.46
N GLY A 886 -2.12 -39.55 -9.29
CA GLY A 886 -3.25 -40.27 -8.70
C GLY A 886 -2.90 -41.26 -7.58
N ARG A 887 -2.73 -40.75 -6.36
CA ARG A 887 -3.21 -41.39 -5.13
C ARG A 887 -3.77 -40.34 -4.18
#